data_AF-A0A7X9IWD4-F1
#
_entry.id   AF-A0A7X9IWD4-F1
#
_cell.length_a   1.000
_cell.length_b   1.000
_cell.length_c   1.000
_cell.angle_alpha   90.00
_cell.angle_beta   90.00
_cell.angle_gamma   90.00
#
_symmetry.space_group_name_H-M   'P 1'
#
loop_
_entity.id
_entity.type
_entity.pdbx_description
1 polymer ?
#
loop_
_entity_poly.entity_id
_entity_poly.type
_entity_poly.pdbx_seq_one_letter_code
_entity_poly.pdbx_strand_id
1 'polypeptide(L)'
;MRTNRSGRRAWLALIVAWGCAESHEAPDATGDVDVADAADDGALDDAAEAEVSPCRPGQVECSGTCVDTTSDPAHCGTCGHACAAGEVCNEGRCQSSCTGGRTNCYGACVDLATDALHCGSCDTPCARNEDCLAGACSCVPACAGRECGPDGCGGSCAPGCASGWSCGSDGRCACAGTACGSACCAAGDVCGPGGGCCTPACTGRACGDDGCGGSCGACPTGQICLAGGTCCAPNCGSRECGPDDCGGSCGSCPARFRCGTAGECVVDAACSGPAPPAPTAFGFDYAVPGYIGAWYGTDWAAAEPGFRRDLEVLSALRATVVRILVLPYFAGIRLEEGRGNVGDPAAFAAATANLPGILRAFRDRGIAVIVALGPNALYWNGPPGDTRRWWEWAYGSAGWSAFVEDLTVWAREFVEAIESGDACDAVLYWDLQNEVDFRVPDMSALNRALLSRVPVPDAKRGMSVLRQTDAASLAADVAATGRPLTWVDIHSYPDRAHNPDVAAALSALRAQFPAARTLVGEIGGIWCENGQDEDRQRDTVVDLLDQAAAASSAAVLHWMLWDYAPGATCDGSDTERIGLGFTPDEPRDVIGPVTERRSRLAGGDFEVSTGGWAGGGTGTAFEVVRGGPAEGFGGAPVNQYYLRLTITGAGTYWFCSPAFPVPPGRLAVTGYVRSSASRVYLDVNYHDALGWNWETSRPGLSVGLDVPAGWLPHHLQQLTGGHAFPLPSGVDQAIVCFNTTTTGAGPTYIDIDAIGVNVY
;
A
#
# COMPACT_ATOMS: atom_id res chain seq x y z
N MET A 1 -22.33 46.95 -46.80
CA MET A 1 -22.68 45.93 -47.83
C MET A 1 -22.31 44.56 -47.29
N ARG A 2 -23.28 43.63 -47.33
CA ARG A 2 -23.22 42.17 -47.10
C ARG A 2 -22.54 41.62 -45.83
N THR A 3 -23.42 41.20 -44.94
CA THR A 3 -23.29 40.23 -43.85
C THR A 3 -22.84 38.84 -44.33
N ASN A 4 -22.10 38.09 -43.51
CA ASN A 4 -22.50 36.72 -43.21
C ASN A 4 -22.03 36.24 -41.82
N ARG A 5 -22.99 35.69 -41.06
CA ARG A 5 -22.89 35.02 -39.76
C ARG A 5 -23.06 33.51 -39.97
N SER A 6 -22.67 32.73 -38.95
CA SER A 6 -23.15 31.36 -38.58
C SER A 6 -22.65 30.18 -39.45
N GLY A 7 -22.39 28.97 -38.93
CA GLY A 7 -22.54 28.42 -37.59
C GLY A 7 -22.24 26.91 -37.52
N ARG A 8 -21.96 26.46 -36.28
CA ARG A 8 -22.13 25.15 -35.60
C ARG A 8 -22.34 23.80 -36.36
N ARG A 9 -21.58 22.80 -35.87
CA ARG A 9 -21.91 21.41 -35.46
C ARG A 9 -22.61 20.44 -36.44
N ALA A 10 -22.05 19.21 -36.60
CA ALA A 10 -22.68 17.91 -36.20
C ALA A 10 -22.13 16.65 -36.93
N TRP A 11 -21.63 15.68 -36.15
CA TRP A 11 -21.94 14.22 -36.08
C TRP A 11 -21.75 13.19 -37.23
N LEU A 12 -21.06 12.08 -36.85
CA LEU A 12 -21.27 10.62 -37.07
C LEU A 12 -21.33 9.96 -38.48
N ALA A 13 -20.51 8.90 -38.68
CA ALA A 13 -20.81 7.54 -39.22
C ALA A 13 -19.52 6.87 -39.78
N LEU A 14 -19.02 5.70 -39.32
CA LEU A 14 -19.44 4.28 -39.43
C LEU A 14 -18.74 3.48 -40.58
N ILE A 15 -17.83 2.56 -40.19
CA ILE A 15 -17.51 1.16 -40.61
C ILE A 15 -17.39 0.74 -42.10
N VAL A 16 -16.40 -0.18 -42.34
CA VAL A 16 -16.28 -1.36 -43.27
C VAL A 16 -14.96 -1.25 -44.10
N ALA A 17 -13.86 -1.98 -43.88
CA ALA A 17 -13.50 -3.43 -43.85
C ALA A 17 -12.83 -3.95 -45.16
N TRP A 18 -11.84 -4.87 -44.99
CA TRP A 18 -11.21 -5.90 -45.88
C TRP A 18 -9.67 -5.79 -46.02
N GLY A 19 -8.86 -6.86 -45.98
CA GLY A 19 -9.05 -8.33 -45.91
C GLY A 19 -7.71 -8.99 -45.47
N CYS A 20 -7.66 -10.16 -44.81
CA CYS A 20 -7.83 -11.57 -45.26
C CYS A 20 -6.49 -12.33 -45.42
N ALA A 21 -6.32 -13.39 -44.63
CA ALA A 21 -5.70 -14.66 -45.03
C ALA A 21 -6.18 -15.80 -44.08
N GLU A 22 -6.63 -16.89 -44.70
CA GLU A 22 -7.35 -18.07 -44.17
C GLU A 22 -6.37 -19.07 -43.49
N SER A 23 -6.71 -20.16 -42.77
CA SER A 23 -7.68 -21.23 -43.07
C SER A 23 -7.67 -22.33 -41.97
N HIS A 24 -8.86 -22.90 -41.70
CA HIS A 24 -9.22 -24.33 -41.55
C HIS A 24 -8.94 -25.21 -40.28
N GLU A 25 -10.07 -25.66 -39.69
CA GLU A 25 -10.49 -27.02 -39.26
C GLU A 25 -9.99 -27.69 -37.94
N ALA A 26 -10.96 -28.23 -37.18
CA ALA A 26 -10.87 -29.19 -36.05
C ALA A 26 -11.51 -30.54 -36.49
N PRO A 27 -11.63 -31.65 -35.70
CA PRO A 27 -11.33 -31.90 -34.27
C PRO A 27 -10.71 -33.31 -33.96
N ASP A 28 -10.84 -33.77 -32.70
CA ASP A 28 -10.61 -35.09 -32.06
C ASP A 28 -9.32 -35.31 -31.25
N ALA A 29 -9.48 -35.42 -29.92
CA ALA A 29 -8.98 -36.54 -29.10
C ALA A 29 -9.46 -36.39 -27.64
N THR A 30 -10.32 -37.32 -27.23
CA THR A 30 -10.63 -37.70 -25.85
C THR A 30 -9.40 -38.27 -25.14
N GLY A 31 -9.22 -37.97 -23.85
CA GLY A 31 -8.21 -38.61 -23.02
C GLY A 31 -8.14 -38.06 -21.59
N ASP A 32 -8.95 -38.68 -20.73
CA ASP A 32 -8.75 -38.99 -19.31
C ASP A 32 -8.48 -37.88 -18.27
N VAL A 33 -9.41 -37.84 -17.32
CA VAL A 33 -9.39 -37.13 -16.04
C VAL A 33 -9.22 -38.17 -14.93
N ASP A 34 -8.20 -38.01 -14.10
CA ASP A 34 -8.08 -38.65 -12.78
C ASP A 34 -7.86 -37.54 -11.74
N VAL A 35 -8.68 -37.51 -10.68
CA VAL A 35 -8.30 -37.99 -9.33
C VAL A 35 -9.55 -37.96 -8.41
N ALA A 36 -9.92 -39.17 -8.00
CA ALA A 36 -10.40 -39.70 -6.71
C ALA A 36 -11.55 -39.06 -5.91
N ASP A 37 -12.57 -39.88 -5.69
CA ASP A 37 -13.33 -40.01 -4.43
C ASP A 37 -13.62 -41.51 -4.14
N ALA A 38 -13.87 -41.83 -2.87
CA ALA A 38 -13.67 -43.12 -2.19
C ALA A 38 -14.84 -44.14 -2.17
N ALA A 39 -14.60 -45.27 -1.47
CA ALA A 39 -15.51 -46.33 -0.92
C ALA A 39 -15.85 -47.53 -1.85
N ASP A 40 -16.05 -48.79 -1.44
CA ASP A 40 -15.86 -49.60 -0.21
C ASP A 40 -16.21 -51.09 -0.55
N ASP A 41 -15.67 -52.05 0.22
CA ASP A 41 -16.12 -53.43 0.53
C ASP A 41 -16.46 -54.55 -0.51
N GLY A 42 -15.88 -55.76 -0.26
CA GLY A 42 -16.70 -57.00 -0.20
C GLY A 42 -16.18 -58.35 -0.74
N ALA A 43 -15.64 -59.20 0.17
CA ALA A 43 -15.77 -60.68 0.33
C ALA A 43 -15.09 -61.70 -0.65
N LEU A 44 -14.16 -62.57 -0.16
CA LEU A 44 -14.29 -64.00 0.29
C LEU A 44 -14.54 -65.01 -0.88
N ASP A 45 -13.94 -66.21 -1.05
CA ASP A 45 -13.50 -67.26 -0.13
C ASP A 45 -12.68 -68.37 -0.87
N ASP A 46 -12.02 -69.19 -0.05
CA ASP A 46 -11.72 -70.64 -0.17
C ASP A 46 -10.46 -71.22 -0.84
N ALA A 47 -9.73 -71.91 0.03
CA ALA A 47 -8.57 -72.76 -0.17
C ALA A 47 -8.96 -74.25 -0.21
N ALA A 48 -8.10 -75.09 -0.79
CA ALA A 48 -8.07 -76.53 -0.59
C ALA A 48 -6.62 -76.97 -0.37
N GLU A 49 -6.37 -77.94 0.52
CA GLU A 49 -5.24 -78.89 0.68
C GLU A 49 -5.20 -79.31 2.18
N ALA A 50 -4.91 -80.53 2.68
CA ALA A 50 -4.69 -81.89 2.17
C ALA A 50 -4.76 -82.85 3.39
N GLU A 51 -5.15 -84.12 3.20
CA GLU A 51 -5.40 -85.12 4.26
C GLU A 51 -4.11 -85.69 4.90
N VAL A 52 -4.08 -85.77 6.24
CA VAL A 52 -2.96 -86.26 7.07
C VAL A 52 -3.15 -87.76 7.36
N SER A 53 -2.11 -88.58 7.18
CA SER A 53 -2.14 -90.01 7.53
C SER A 53 -2.48 -90.21 9.02
N PRO A 54 -3.38 -91.15 9.38
CA PRO A 54 -3.88 -91.31 10.76
C PRO A 54 -2.88 -91.96 11.74
N CYS A 55 -1.72 -92.40 11.25
CA CYS A 55 -0.69 -93.03 12.09
C CYS A 55 0.27 -92.00 12.69
N ARG A 56 0.74 -92.27 13.92
CA ARG A 56 1.77 -91.43 14.54
C ARG A 56 3.05 -91.43 13.68
N PRO A 57 3.80 -90.32 13.63
CA PRO A 57 5.08 -90.29 12.91
C PRO A 57 5.98 -91.46 13.32
N GLY A 58 6.50 -92.20 12.34
CA GLY A 58 7.32 -93.39 12.56
C GLY A 58 6.56 -94.72 12.55
N GLN A 59 5.22 -94.72 12.59
CA GLN A 59 4.41 -95.91 12.36
C GLN A 59 3.91 -95.98 10.91
N VAL A 60 3.70 -97.20 10.44
CA VAL A 60 3.18 -97.49 9.10
C VAL A 60 1.80 -98.11 9.24
N GLU A 61 0.84 -97.67 8.43
CA GLU A 61 -0.47 -98.27 8.37
C GLU A 61 -0.38 -99.64 7.68
N CYS A 62 -0.45 -100.71 8.46
CA CYS A 62 -0.49 -102.07 7.97
C CYS A 62 -1.91 -102.61 8.11
N SER A 63 -2.65 -102.60 7.00
CA SER A 63 -4.03 -103.12 6.91
C SER A 63 -4.99 -102.51 7.95
N GLY A 64 -4.97 -101.18 8.10
CA GLY A 64 -5.86 -100.42 8.98
C GLY A 64 -5.41 -100.32 10.44
N THR A 65 -4.23 -100.85 10.77
CA THR A 65 -3.63 -100.71 12.10
C THR A 65 -2.27 -100.04 11.97
N CYS A 66 -1.99 -99.05 12.81
CA CYS A 66 -0.69 -98.40 12.86
C CYS A 66 0.29 -99.30 13.63
N VAL A 67 1.29 -99.82 12.93
CA VAL A 67 2.33 -100.68 13.51
C VAL A 67 3.70 -100.03 13.30
N ASP A 68 4.59 -100.23 14.25
CA ASP A 68 5.99 -99.84 14.09
C ASP A 68 6.76 -101.00 13.45
N THR A 69 6.95 -100.92 12.14
CA THR A 69 7.69 -101.96 11.41
C THR A 69 9.16 -102.06 11.83
N THR A 70 9.70 -101.10 12.60
CA THR A 70 11.07 -101.17 13.09
C THR A 70 11.23 -102.01 14.35
N SER A 71 10.15 -102.26 15.08
CA SER A 71 10.21 -102.96 16.37
C SER A 71 9.19 -104.09 16.50
N ASP A 72 8.13 -104.13 15.70
CA ASP A 72 7.10 -105.17 15.80
C ASP A 72 7.58 -106.52 15.21
N PRO A 73 7.71 -107.60 16.01
CA PRO A 73 8.13 -108.92 15.54
C PRO A 73 7.19 -109.58 14.53
N ALA A 74 5.92 -109.17 14.45
CA ALA A 74 4.97 -109.66 13.45
C ALA A 74 5.00 -108.84 12.14
N HIS A 75 5.61 -107.65 12.15
CA HIS A 75 5.64 -106.72 11.01
C HIS A 75 7.05 -106.14 10.76
N CYS A 76 8.10 -106.94 10.99
CA CYS A 76 9.47 -106.47 11.05
C CYS A 76 10.03 -106.07 9.67
N GLY A 77 10.44 -104.82 9.52
CA GLY A 77 10.93 -104.20 8.29
C GLY A 77 9.83 -103.82 7.32
N THR A 78 8.76 -104.62 7.21
CA THR A 78 7.59 -104.34 6.38
C THR A 78 6.34 -105.01 6.96
N CYS A 79 5.16 -104.47 6.63
CA CYS A 79 3.86 -105.06 7.00
C CYS A 79 3.79 -106.57 6.71
N GLY A 80 3.48 -107.37 7.73
CA GLY A 80 3.23 -108.81 7.60
C GLY A 80 4.48 -109.68 7.52
N HIS A 81 5.68 -109.10 7.65
CA HIS A 81 6.92 -109.84 7.71
C HIS A 81 7.25 -110.26 9.15
N ALA A 82 6.72 -111.41 9.57
CA ALA A 82 6.95 -111.94 10.90
C ALA A 82 8.31 -112.65 11.03
N CYS A 83 9.01 -112.42 12.14
CA CYS A 83 10.28 -113.08 12.45
C CYS A 83 10.11 -114.56 12.80
N ALA A 84 11.16 -115.36 12.61
CA ALA A 84 11.10 -116.78 12.91
C ALA A 84 10.95 -117.02 14.43
N ALA A 85 10.45 -118.20 14.81
CA ALA A 85 10.24 -118.53 16.21
C ALA A 85 11.55 -118.45 17.02
N GLY A 86 11.58 -117.57 18.03
CA GLY A 86 12.74 -117.29 18.86
C GLY A 86 13.58 -116.08 18.43
N GLU A 87 13.25 -115.43 17.32
CA GLU A 87 13.86 -114.17 16.87
C GLU A 87 13.09 -112.94 17.37
N VAL A 88 13.76 -111.79 17.39
CA VAL A 88 13.23 -110.48 17.75
C VAL A 88 13.33 -109.53 16.55
N CYS A 89 12.45 -108.54 16.49
CA CYS A 89 12.59 -107.44 15.55
C CYS A 89 13.45 -106.34 16.15
N ASN A 90 14.63 -106.14 15.56
CA ASN A 90 15.56 -105.11 15.94
C ASN A 90 15.77 -104.16 14.76
N GLU A 91 15.19 -102.97 14.85
CA GLU A 91 15.28 -101.89 13.85
C GLU A 91 14.89 -102.36 12.44
N GLY A 92 13.80 -103.13 12.36
CA GLY A 92 13.22 -103.61 11.11
C GLY A 92 13.90 -104.84 10.52
N ARG A 93 14.73 -105.55 11.30
CA ARG A 93 15.33 -106.82 10.91
C ARG A 93 15.14 -107.89 11.98
N CYS A 94 14.77 -109.10 11.54
CA CYS A 94 14.71 -110.27 12.40
C CYS A 94 16.11 -110.72 12.80
N GLN A 95 16.36 -110.81 14.11
CA GLN A 95 17.64 -111.17 14.70
C GLN A 95 17.45 -112.09 15.90
N SER A 96 18.49 -112.82 16.32
CA SER A 96 18.39 -113.77 17.44
C SER A 96 18.32 -113.11 18.82
N SER A 97 18.65 -111.82 18.95
CA SER A 97 18.54 -111.04 20.20
C SER A 97 18.63 -109.54 19.92
N CYS A 98 18.21 -108.70 20.88
CA CYS A 98 18.35 -107.25 20.76
C CYS A 98 19.82 -106.83 20.88
N THR A 99 20.23 -105.90 20.02
CA THR A 99 21.59 -105.35 20.03
C THR A 99 21.54 -103.84 20.30
N GLY A 100 22.69 -103.21 20.57
CA GLY A 100 22.75 -101.76 20.76
C GLY A 100 22.19 -101.24 22.10
N GLY A 101 22.10 -102.09 23.13
CA GLY A 101 21.58 -101.69 24.45
C GLY A 101 20.06 -101.59 24.55
N ARG A 102 19.34 -101.92 23.48
CA ARG A 102 17.88 -101.97 23.42
C ARG A 102 17.35 -103.16 24.22
N THR A 103 16.15 -103.02 24.78
CA THR A 103 15.53 -104.07 25.61
C THR A 103 14.57 -104.91 24.78
N ASN A 104 14.63 -106.23 24.94
CA ASN A 104 13.68 -107.15 24.32
C ASN A 104 12.35 -107.11 25.07
N CYS A 105 11.38 -106.41 24.51
CA CYS A 105 10.02 -106.34 24.97
C CYS A 105 9.15 -107.25 24.11
N TYR A 106 9.01 -108.52 24.54
CA TYR A 106 8.14 -109.51 23.93
C TYR A 106 8.35 -109.73 22.42
N GLY A 107 9.62 -109.66 21.98
CA GLY A 107 10.00 -109.79 20.58
C GLY A 107 10.32 -108.47 19.89
N ALA A 108 10.03 -107.32 20.52
CA ALA A 108 10.38 -106.00 20.02
C ALA A 108 11.63 -105.43 20.71
N CYS A 109 12.61 -104.95 19.95
CA CYS A 109 13.77 -104.25 20.52
C CYS A 109 13.51 -102.74 20.59
N VAL A 110 13.19 -102.25 21.78
CA VAL A 110 12.81 -100.86 22.03
C VAL A 110 13.83 -100.16 22.94
N ASP A 111 13.95 -98.83 22.78
CA ASP A 111 14.71 -97.99 23.70
C ASP A 111 13.77 -97.44 24.78
N LEU A 112 13.90 -97.98 25.99
CA LEU A 112 13.04 -97.60 27.12
C LEU A 112 13.22 -96.12 27.51
N ALA A 113 14.27 -95.43 27.07
CA ALA A 113 14.47 -94.03 27.41
C ALA A 113 13.64 -93.06 26.56
N THR A 114 13.20 -93.49 25.38
CA THR A 114 12.57 -92.60 24.38
C THR A 114 11.34 -93.18 23.71
N ASP A 115 11.07 -94.48 23.86
CA ASP A 115 9.90 -95.10 23.26
C ASP A 115 8.65 -94.80 24.10
N ALA A 116 7.75 -94.00 23.55
CA ALA A 116 6.50 -93.60 24.22
C ALA A 116 5.55 -94.76 24.52
N LEU A 117 5.74 -95.95 23.93
CA LEU A 117 4.94 -97.13 24.21
C LEU A 117 5.60 -98.06 25.23
N HIS A 118 6.90 -97.88 25.49
CA HIS A 118 7.71 -98.74 26.38
C HIS A 118 8.61 -97.90 27.29
N CYS A 119 8.09 -96.80 27.85
CA CYS A 119 8.89 -95.80 28.54
C CYS A 119 9.30 -96.23 29.95
N GLY A 120 10.60 -96.43 30.15
CA GLY A 120 11.21 -96.89 31.41
C GLY A 120 11.09 -98.40 31.63
N SER A 121 10.06 -99.06 31.08
CA SER A 121 9.92 -100.51 31.06
C SER A 121 9.03 -100.99 29.90
N CYS A 122 9.13 -102.27 29.55
CA CYS A 122 8.41 -102.86 28.41
C CYS A 122 6.89 -102.70 28.47
N ASP A 123 6.28 -102.54 29.65
CA ASP A 123 4.82 -102.47 29.80
C ASP A 123 4.35 -101.08 30.25
N THR A 124 5.11 -100.03 29.93
CA THR A 124 4.84 -98.65 30.40
C THR A 124 4.65 -97.68 29.24
N PRO A 125 3.49 -97.69 28.57
CA PRO A 125 3.16 -96.66 27.59
C PRO A 125 2.80 -95.33 28.28
N CYS A 126 3.24 -94.23 27.68
CA CYS A 126 2.88 -92.89 28.11
C CYS A 126 1.43 -92.54 27.77
N ALA A 127 0.81 -91.72 28.63
CA ALA A 127 -0.57 -91.30 28.41
C ALA A 127 -0.69 -90.39 27.19
N ARG A 128 -1.93 -90.16 26.74
CA ARG A 128 -2.20 -89.23 25.65
C ARG A 128 -1.77 -87.81 26.08
N ASN A 129 -0.94 -87.15 25.25
CA ASN A 129 -0.28 -85.85 25.50
C ASN A 129 0.95 -85.89 26.44
N GLU A 130 1.49 -87.08 26.66
CA GLU A 130 2.82 -87.28 27.23
C GLU A 130 3.76 -87.90 26.22
N ASP A 131 5.05 -87.67 26.38
CA ASP A 131 6.12 -88.29 25.61
C ASP A 131 7.16 -88.94 26.53
N CYS A 132 7.90 -89.92 26.01
CA CYS A 132 8.94 -90.58 26.80
C CYS A 132 10.22 -89.76 26.78
N LEU A 133 10.52 -89.14 27.92
CA LEU A 133 11.73 -88.34 28.09
C LEU A 133 12.59 -88.96 29.17
N ALA A 134 13.72 -89.54 28.76
CA ALA A 134 14.69 -90.21 29.63
C ALA A 134 14.08 -91.33 30.49
N GLY A 135 13.14 -92.08 29.92
CA GLY A 135 12.53 -93.24 30.57
C GLY A 135 11.41 -92.90 31.54
N ALA A 136 10.88 -91.68 31.51
CA ALA A 136 9.66 -91.29 32.19
C ALA A 136 8.71 -90.54 31.26
N CYS A 137 7.41 -90.80 31.41
CA CYS A 137 6.38 -90.10 30.68
C CYS A 137 6.19 -88.69 31.23
N SER A 138 6.28 -87.67 30.37
CA SER A 138 6.15 -86.26 30.74
C SER A 138 5.18 -85.53 29.81
N CYS A 139 4.36 -84.65 30.38
CA CYS A 139 3.36 -83.87 29.64
C CYS A 139 4.01 -82.84 28.70
N VAL A 140 3.45 -82.69 27.49
CA VAL A 140 3.89 -81.70 26.50
C VAL A 140 2.77 -80.68 26.23
N PRO A 141 2.97 -79.37 26.54
CA PRO A 141 1.93 -78.34 26.38
C PRO A 141 1.48 -78.12 24.93
N ALA A 142 0.16 -78.04 24.69
CA ALA A 142 -0.45 -77.89 23.36
C ALA A 142 -0.86 -76.43 23.07
N CYS A 143 0.10 -75.57 22.71
CA CYS A 143 -0.14 -74.15 22.42
C CYS A 143 0.10 -73.72 20.96
N ALA A 144 0.38 -74.66 20.07
CA ALA A 144 0.60 -74.35 18.66
C ALA A 144 -0.68 -73.74 18.03
N GLY A 145 -0.58 -72.48 17.58
CA GLY A 145 -1.67 -71.77 16.89
C GLY A 145 -2.73 -71.14 17.79
N ARG A 146 -2.54 -71.09 19.12
CA ARG A 146 -3.49 -70.48 20.07
C ARG A 146 -2.86 -69.27 20.77
N GLU A 147 -3.63 -68.20 20.92
CA GLU A 147 -3.25 -66.95 21.59
C GLU A 147 -3.56 -66.99 23.10
N CYS A 148 -4.55 -67.80 23.48
CA CYS A 148 -5.07 -67.92 24.83
C CYS A 148 -5.73 -69.29 25.07
N GLY A 149 -5.99 -69.62 26.34
CA GLY A 149 -6.71 -70.84 26.75
C GLY A 149 -5.81 -71.89 27.42
N PRO A 150 -6.37 -73.01 27.91
CA PRO A 150 -5.62 -74.03 28.62
C PRO A 150 -4.65 -74.78 27.69
N ASP A 151 -3.47 -75.14 28.19
CA ASP A 151 -2.40 -75.81 27.43
C ASP A 151 -2.46 -77.35 27.50
N GLY A 152 -3.41 -77.91 28.25
CA GLY A 152 -3.59 -79.35 28.43
C GLY A 152 -2.66 -80.01 29.46
N CYS A 153 -1.72 -79.26 30.05
CA CYS A 153 -0.79 -79.71 31.09
C CYS A 153 -1.02 -78.98 32.45
N GLY A 154 -2.18 -78.34 32.60
CA GLY A 154 -2.53 -77.58 33.82
C GLY A 154 -2.07 -76.12 33.80
N GLY A 155 -1.46 -75.66 32.71
CA GLY A 155 -1.15 -74.25 32.43
C GLY A 155 -2.06 -73.64 31.38
N SER A 156 -1.66 -72.47 30.87
CA SER A 156 -2.39 -71.71 29.85
C SER A 156 -1.43 -71.20 28.78
N CYS A 157 -1.88 -71.16 27.53
CA CYS A 157 -1.15 -70.56 26.42
C CYS A 157 -1.04 -69.04 26.65
N ALA A 158 0.22 -68.57 26.71
CA ALA A 158 0.58 -67.19 27.03
C ALA A 158 0.85 -66.38 25.74
N PRO A 159 0.61 -65.05 25.74
CA PRO A 159 0.39 -64.17 26.90
C PRO A 159 -1.07 -64.00 27.37
N GLY A 160 -2.06 -64.60 26.70
CA GLY A 160 -3.47 -64.39 26.99
C GLY A 160 -4.02 -63.07 26.42
N CYS A 161 -5.34 -62.87 26.50
CA CYS A 161 -6.00 -61.72 25.87
C CYS A 161 -5.78 -60.40 26.62
N ALA A 162 -5.64 -59.31 25.85
CA ALA A 162 -5.53 -57.96 26.39
C ALA A 162 -6.80 -57.57 27.18
N SER A 163 -6.67 -56.60 28.11
CA SER A 163 -7.79 -56.13 28.92
C SER A 163 -8.97 -55.66 28.06
N GLY A 164 -10.15 -56.24 28.28
CA GLY A 164 -11.37 -55.97 27.50
C GLY A 164 -11.63 -56.97 26.36
N TRP A 165 -10.67 -57.84 26.06
CA TRP A 165 -10.81 -58.92 25.09
C TRP A 165 -11.10 -60.25 25.79
N SER A 166 -11.98 -61.07 25.22
CA SER A 166 -12.31 -62.40 25.74
C SER A 166 -11.68 -63.50 24.89
N CYS A 167 -11.24 -64.58 25.54
CA CYS A 167 -10.69 -65.74 24.84
C CYS A 167 -11.82 -66.60 24.28
N GLY A 168 -11.86 -66.75 22.95
CA GLY A 168 -12.78 -67.62 22.25
C GLY A 168 -12.48 -69.11 22.48
N SER A 169 -13.46 -69.97 22.19
CA SER A 169 -13.31 -71.43 22.29
C SER A 169 -12.29 -72.00 21.30
N ASP A 170 -12.01 -71.30 20.21
CA ASP A 170 -10.95 -71.58 19.23
C ASP A 170 -9.55 -71.23 19.76
N GLY A 171 -9.46 -70.45 20.84
CA GLY A 171 -8.20 -70.00 21.45
C GLY A 171 -7.66 -68.70 20.86
N ARG A 172 -8.52 -67.90 20.21
CA ARG A 172 -8.21 -66.55 19.72
C ARG A 172 -8.90 -65.48 20.57
N CYS A 173 -8.33 -64.28 20.64
CA CYS A 173 -8.92 -63.18 21.40
C CYS A 173 -9.95 -62.39 20.58
N ALA A 174 -11.11 -62.08 21.15
CA ALA A 174 -12.20 -61.34 20.50
C ALA A 174 -12.67 -60.13 21.32
N CYS A 175 -13.01 -59.04 20.63
CA CYS A 175 -13.57 -57.82 21.22
C CYS A 175 -15.09 -57.79 21.02
N ALA A 176 -15.84 -57.47 22.09
CA ALA A 176 -17.30 -57.39 22.05
C ALA A 176 -17.85 -56.03 21.59
N GLY A 177 -17.01 -54.99 21.48
CA GLY A 177 -17.37 -53.64 21.04
C GLY A 177 -16.47 -53.15 19.89
N THR A 178 -16.16 -51.85 19.84
CA THR A 178 -15.32 -51.29 18.78
C THR A 178 -13.84 -51.55 19.09
N ALA A 179 -13.13 -52.23 18.19
CA ALA A 179 -11.69 -52.44 18.32
C ALA A 179 -10.93 -51.19 17.86
N CYS A 180 -10.26 -50.52 18.79
CA CYS A 180 -9.40 -49.37 18.53
C CYS A 180 -7.97 -49.76 18.87
N GLY A 181 -7.20 -50.16 17.86
CA GLY A 181 -5.86 -50.72 18.06
C GLY A 181 -5.89 -51.96 18.98
N SER A 182 -5.14 -51.91 20.08
CA SER A 182 -5.12 -52.98 21.09
C SER A 182 -6.26 -52.90 22.12
N ALA A 183 -7.10 -51.86 22.09
CA ALA A 183 -8.17 -51.64 23.05
C ALA A 183 -9.54 -52.08 22.50
N CYS A 184 -10.35 -52.70 23.35
CA CYS A 184 -11.74 -53.03 23.05
C CYS A 184 -12.67 -52.04 23.76
N CYS A 185 -13.35 -51.19 23.00
CA CYS A 185 -14.14 -50.07 23.53
C CYS A 185 -15.56 -50.45 23.86
N ALA A 186 -16.14 -49.78 24.86
CA ALA A 186 -17.52 -49.99 25.26
C ALA A 186 -18.50 -49.45 24.19
N ALA A 187 -19.75 -49.90 24.24
CA ALA A 187 -20.78 -49.44 23.32
C ALA A 187 -21.04 -47.92 23.47
N GLY A 188 -20.81 -47.16 22.40
CA GLY A 188 -20.96 -45.69 22.36
C GLY A 188 -19.64 -44.92 22.30
N ASP A 189 -18.51 -45.58 22.55
CA ASP A 189 -17.18 -44.98 22.38
C ASP A 189 -16.68 -45.12 20.93
N VAL A 190 -15.86 -44.16 20.50
CA VAL A 190 -15.20 -44.15 19.19
C VAL A 190 -13.68 -44.25 19.33
N CYS A 191 -12.99 -44.55 18.24
CA CYS A 191 -11.53 -44.56 18.21
C CYS A 191 -11.01 -43.13 18.19
N GLY A 192 -10.41 -42.70 19.30
CA GLY A 192 -9.77 -41.39 19.38
C GLY A 192 -8.45 -41.32 18.59
N PRO A 193 -7.87 -40.11 18.43
CA PRO A 193 -6.68 -39.89 17.62
C PRO A 193 -5.43 -40.66 18.07
N GLY A 194 -5.41 -41.14 19.32
CA GLY A 194 -4.33 -41.95 19.90
C GLY A 194 -4.55 -43.47 19.82
N GLY A 195 -5.57 -43.95 19.11
CA GLY A 195 -5.89 -45.37 19.01
C GLY A 195 -6.52 -45.98 20.28
N GLY A 196 -6.93 -45.15 21.24
CA GLY A 196 -7.67 -45.56 22.44
C GLY A 196 -9.15 -45.19 22.38
N CYS A 197 -9.94 -45.72 23.31
CA CYS A 197 -11.38 -45.43 23.42
C CYS A 197 -11.62 -43.98 23.83
N CYS A 198 -12.54 -43.31 23.16
CA CYS A 198 -12.91 -41.93 23.43
C CYS A 198 -14.42 -41.77 23.37
N THR A 199 -15.01 -41.11 24.37
CA THR A 199 -16.43 -40.80 24.39
C THR A 199 -16.66 -39.38 23.87
N PRO A 200 -17.34 -39.19 22.73
CA PRO A 200 -17.61 -37.85 22.18
C PRO A 200 -18.40 -36.96 23.15
N ALA A 201 -17.87 -35.78 23.47
CA ALA A 201 -18.43 -34.87 24.46
C ALA A 201 -19.22 -33.71 23.82
N CYS A 202 -20.43 -34.00 23.34
CA CYS A 202 -21.28 -33.03 22.64
C CYS A 202 -22.43 -32.45 23.46
N THR A 203 -22.60 -32.88 24.71
CA THR A 203 -23.69 -32.37 25.55
C THR A 203 -23.54 -30.87 25.80
N GLY A 204 -24.53 -30.09 25.37
CA GLY A 204 -24.53 -28.63 25.52
C GLY A 204 -23.78 -27.87 24.42
N ARG A 205 -23.26 -28.55 23.40
CA ARG A 205 -22.59 -27.94 22.24
C ARG A 205 -23.47 -28.03 21.00
N ALA A 206 -23.58 -26.92 20.27
CA ALA A 206 -24.23 -26.85 18.96
C ALA A 206 -23.25 -27.08 17.81
N CYS A 207 -21.95 -26.89 18.06
CA CYS A 207 -20.88 -27.01 17.08
C CYS A 207 -19.54 -27.26 17.78
N GLY A 208 -18.50 -27.54 16.98
CA GLY A 208 -17.12 -27.63 17.46
C GLY A 208 -16.70 -29.05 17.79
N ASP A 209 -15.43 -29.22 18.18
CA ASP A 209 -14.82 -30.53 18.37
C ASP A 209 -15.51 -31.33 19.48
N ASP A 210 -15.65 -32.63 19.25
CA ASP A 210 -16.22 -33.58 20.22
C ASP A 210 -15.17 -34.16 21.19
N GLY A 211 -13.90 -33.79 21.04
CA GLY A 211 -12.78 -34.28 21.84
C GLY A 211 -12.22 -35.63 21.39
N CYS A 212 -12.81 -36.27 20.38
CA CYS A 212 -12.45 -37.58 19.85
C CYS A 212 -12.04 -37.55 18.37
N GLY A 213 -11.90 -36.37 17.78
CA GLY A 213 -11.55 -36.17 16.37
C GLY A 213 -12.76 -36.03 15.45
N GLY A 214 -13.97 -36.01 15.99
CA GLY A 214 -15.22 -35.65 15.30
C GLY A 214 -15.74 -34.28 15.73
N SER A 215 -16.94 -33.91 15.27
CA SER A 215 -17.57 -32.63 15.59
C SER A 215 -19.00 -32.80 16.12
N CYS A 216 -19.40 -31.91 17.03
CA CYS A 216 -20.70 -31.90 17.71
C CYS A 216 -21.83 -31.24 16.89
N GLY A 217 -21.56 -30.89 15.63
CA GLY A 217 -22.47 -30.17 14.75
C GLY A 217 -21.77 -29.06 13.98
N ALA A 218 -22.56 -28.35 13.15
CA ALA A 218 -22.10 -27.23 12.35
C ALA A 218 -23.01 -26.01 12.56
N CYS A 219 -22.44 -24.81 12.53
CA CYS A 219 -23.21 -23.59 12.64
C CYS A 219 -24.00 -23.28 11.36
N PRO A 220 -25.14 -22.59 11.48
CA PRO A 220 -25.86 -22.05 10.32
C PRO A 220 -24.95 -21.15 9.46
N THR A 221 -25.26 -21.05 8.17
CA THR A 221 -24.51 -20.24 7.21
C THR A 221 -24.26 -18.82 7.73
N GLY A 222 -23.00 -18.40 7.76
CA GLY A 222 -22.59 -17.06 8.22
C GLY A 222 -22.30 -16.94 9.72
N GLN A 223 -22.39 -18.02 10.49
CA GLN A 223 -22.00 -18.06 11.91
C GLN A 223 -20.71 -18.84 12.13
N ILE A 224 -19.97 -18.48 13.17
CA ILE A 224 -18.74 -19.14 13.60
C ILE A 224 -18.93 -19.86 14.92
N CYS A 225 -18.23 -20.99 15.06
CA CYS A 225 -18.28 -21.80 16.27
C CYS A 225 -17.28 -21.29 17.31
N LEU A 226 -17.78 -20.84 18.46
CA LEU A 226 -16.94 -20.39 19.57
C LEU A 226 -16.34 -21.60 20.32
N ALA A 227 -15.24 -21.37 21.05
CA ALA A 227 -14.57 -22.41 21.85
C ALA A 227 -15.49 -23.10 22.90
N GLY A 228 -16.60 -22.45 23.28
CA GLY A 228 -17.64 -23.02 24.15
C GLY A 228 -18.64 -23.94 23.44
N GLY A 229 -18.54 -24.12 22.13
CA GLY A 229 -19.46 -24.91 21.31
C GLY A 229 -20.79 -24.22 20.98
N THR A 230 -20.86 -22.90 21.09
CA THR A 230 -22.01 -22.07 20.70
C THR A 230 -21.75 -21.36 19.37
N CYS A 231 -22.79 -21.24 18.55
CA CYS A 231 -22.71 -20.50 17.29
C CYS A 231 -22.93 -19.00 17.53
N CYS A 232 -22.07 -18.21 16.91
CA CYS A 232 -22.06 -16.75 17.01
C CYS A 232 -22.13 -16.13 15.62
N ALA A 233 -22.97 -15.11 15.45
CA ALA A 233 -23.03 -14.33 14.23
C ALA A 233 -22.13 -13.09 14.40
N PRO A 234 -21.03 -12.97 13.64
CA PRO A 234 -20.15 -11.79 13.71
C PRO A 234 -20.97 -10.51 13.50
N ASN A 235 -20.80 -9.52 14.37
CA ASN A 235 -21.50 -8.25 14.27
C ASN A 235 -20.54 -7.07 14.24
N CYS A 236 -20.36 -6.52 13.04
CA CYS A 236 -19.47 -5.38 12.84
C CYS A 236 -20.16 -4.03 12.86
N GLY A 237 -21.50 -3.97 12.74
CA GLY A 237 -22.19 -2.69 12.61
C GLY A 237 -21.53 -1.80 11.55
N SER A 238 -21.00 -0.65 11.97
CA SER A 238 -20.24 0.31 11.14
C SER A 238 -18.73 0.32 11.39
N ARG A 239 -18.18 -0.72 12.03
CA ARG A 239 -16.75 -0.81 12.39
C ARG A 239 -15.91 -1.28 11.21
N GLU A 240 -14.80 -0.60 10.97
CA GLU A 240 -13.79 -0.88 9.94
C GLU A 240 -12.67 -1.82 10.46
N CYS A 241 -12.33 -1.71 11.75
CA CYS A 241 -11.44 -2.64 12.42
C CYS A 241 -11.89 -2.88 13.88
N GLY A 242 -11.27 -3.86 14.55
CA GLY A 242 -11.62 -4.23 15.94
C GLY A 242 -12.48 -5.49 16.05
N PRO A 243 -12.87 -5.89 17.27
CA PRO A 243 -13.53 -7.18 17.52
C PRO A 243 -14.93 -7.27 16.89
N ASP A 244 -15.30 -8.46 16.41
CA ASP A 244 -16.60 -8.76 15.78
C ASP A 244 -17.66 -9.35 16.74
N ASP A 245 -17.44 -9.19 18.05
CA ASP A 245 -18.21 -9.77 19.15
C ASP A 245 -18.25 -11.32 19.22
N CYS A 246 -17.56 -12.00 18.29
CA CYS A 246 -17.45 -13.45 18.22
C CYS A 246 -16.00 -13.95 18.34
N GLY A 247 -15.09 -13.09 18.80
CA GLY A 247 -13.66 -13.42 18.98
C GLY A 247 -12.83 -13.32 17.70
N GLY A 248 -13.43 -12.92 16.59
CA GLY A 248 -12.76 -12.48 15.36
C GLY A 248 -12.62 -10.96 15.30
N SER A 249 -12.37 -10.42 14.10
CA SER A 249 -12.25 -8.98 13.87
C SER A 249 -13.02 -8.52 12.65
N CYS A 250 -13.64 -7.35 12.72
CA CYS A 250 -14.38 -6.69 11.64
C CYS A 250 -13.54 -6.19 10.47
N GLY A 251 -12.22 -6.24 10.63
CA GLY A 251 -11.25 -5.83 9.65
C GLY A 251 -9.93 -5.51 10.33
N SER A 252 -8.94 -5.15 9.52
CA SER A 252 -7.62 -4.70 9.97
C SER A 252 -7.35 -3.32 9.39
N CYS A 253 -6.83 -2.42 10.21
CA CYS A 253 -6.51 -1.08 9.76
C CYS A 253 -5.24 -1.11 8.87
N PRO A 254 -5.09 -0.20 7.88
CA PRO A 254 -3.91 -0.13 7.01
C PRO A 254 -2.60 0.06 7.78
N ALA A 255 -1.46 -0.15 7.12
CA ALA A 255 -0.15 0.10 7.73
C ALA A 255 -0.06 1.54 8.28
N ARG A 256 0.43 1.69 9.52
CA ARG A 256 0.48 2.94 10.33
C ARG A 256 -0.86 3.40 10.91
N PHE A 257 -1.93 2.62 10.82
CA PHE A 257 -3.21 2.86 11.49
C PHE A 257 -3.45 1.80 12.57
N ARG A 258 -4.06 2.20 13.69
CA ARG A 258 -4.59 1.35 14.75
C ARG A 258 -6.11 1.43 14.77
N CYS A 259 -6.71 0.46 15.42
CA CYS A 259 -8.14 0.49 15.66
C CYS A 259 -8.45 1.50 16.75
N GLY A 260 -9.23 2.51 16.42
CA GLY A 260 -9.85 3.43 17.36
C GLY A 260 -10.91 2.75 18.22
N THR A 261 -11.37 3.44 19.25
CA THR A 261 -12.34 2.88 20.21
C THR A 261 -13.75 2.75 19.65
N ALA A 262 -14.09 3.47 18.57
CA ALA A 262 -15.36 3.32 17.87
C ALA A 262 -15.28 2.29 16.72
N GLY A 263 -14.14 1.62 16.54
CA GLY A 263 -13.91 0.64 15.47
C GLY A 263 -13.46 1.25 14.14
N GLU A 264 -12.98 2.49 14.16
CA GLU A 264 -12.49 3.25 13.01
C GLU A 264 -10.95 3.16 12.89
N CYS A 265 -10.41 3.18 11.67
CA CYS A 265 -8.96 3.22 11.48
C CYS A 265 -8.42 4.60 11.86
N VAL A 266 -7.59 4.70 12.91
CA VAL A 266 -6.93 5.96 13.31
C VAL A 266 -5.42 5.81 13.23
N VAL A 267 -4.71 6.84 12.77
CA VAL A 267 -3.25 6.78 12.58
C VAL A 267 -2.52 6.48 13.91
N ASP A 268 -1.74 5.39 13.97
CA ASP A 268 -1.09 4.84 15.17
C ASP A 268 0.27 5.49 15.47
N ALA A 269 0.94 5.95 14.42
CA ALA A 269 2.13 6.77 14.50
C ALA A 269 1.92 7.92 13.53
N ALA A 270 1.53 9.09 14.06
CA ALA A 270 1.47 10.30 13.25
C ALA A 270 2.80 10.41 12.51
N CYS A 271 2.73 10.33 11.19
CA CYS A 271 3.79 10.89 10.38
C CYS A 271 3.84 12.36 10.76
N SER A 272 4.75 12.72 11.68
CA SER A 272 4.84 14.07 12.19
C SER A 272 5.03 14.94 10.96
N GLY A 273 4.06 15.83 10.72
CA GLY A 273 4.16 16.78 9.62
C GLY A 273 5.45 17.58 9.76
N PRO A 274 5.81 18.33 8.71
CA PRO A 274 6.99 19.18 8.78
C PRO A 274 6.83 20.12 9.97
N ALA A 275 7.97 20.53 10.56
CA ALA A 275 7.94 21.54 11.61
C ALA A 275 7.10 22.71 11.11
N PRO A 276 6.14 23.21 11.92
CA PRO A 276 5.32 24.31 11.49
C PRO A 276 6.19 25.48 11.04
N PRO A 277 5.86 26.14 9.92
CA PRO A 277 6.76 27.12 9.36
C PRO A 277 6.89 28.32 10.30
N ALA A 278 7.97 29.10 10.11
CA ALA A 278 8.19 30.32 10.87
C ALA A 278 6.97 31.25 10.77
N PRO A 279 6.69 32.09 11.78
CA PRO A 279 5.62 33.08 11.69
C PRO A 279 5.73 33.86 10.38
N THR A 280 4.59 34.04 9.72
CA THR A 280 4.50 34.71 8.42
C THR A 280 5.26 33.99 7.31
N ALA A 281 5.19 32.66 7.31
CA ALA A 281 5.62 31.84 6.18
C ALA A 281 5.00 32.36 4.88
N PHE A 282 5.74 32.30 3.78
CA PHE A 282 5.24 32.70 2.48
C PHE A 282 5.15 31.50 1.56
N GLY A 283 4.15 31.51 0.69
CA GLY A 283 3.88 30.41 -0.20
C GLY A 283 2.94 30.76 -1.33
N PHE A 284 2.54 29.72 -2.03
CA PHE A 284 1.64 29.82 -3.18
C PHE A 284 0.65 28.69 -3.15
N ASP A 285 -0.56 28.98 -3.59
CA ASP A 285 -1.40 27.96 -4.18
C ASP A 285 -0.79 27.56 -5.53
N TYR A 286 -0.67 26.25 -5.72
CA TYR A 286 0.20 25.69 -6.74
C TYR A 286 -0.51 24.65 -7.59
N ALA A 287 -0.44 24.87 -8.90
CA ALA A 287 -0.69 23.90 -9.94
C ALA A 287 0.28 24.15 -11.09
N VAL A 288 0.58 23.11 -11.87
CA VAL A 288 1.37 23.28 -13.09
C VAL A 288 0.50 24.00 -14.13
N PRO A 289 1.00 25.08 -14.77
CA PRO A 289 0.26 25.84 -15.79
C PRO A 289 -0.30 24.93 -16.89
N GLY A 290 -1.57 25.11 -17.24
CA GLY A 290 -2.25 24.31 -18.27
C GLY A 290 -2.76 22.92 -17.84
N TYR A 291 -2.54 22.51 -16.58
CA TYR A 291 -2.91 21.18 -16.06
C TYR A 291 -3.69 21.24 -14.74
N ILE A 292 -4.54 22.25 -14.54
CA ILE A 292 -5.27 22.46 -13.27
C ILE A 292 -5.97 21.16 -12.81
N GLY A 293 -5.69 20.76 -11.57
CA GLY A 293 -6.28 19.57 -10.95
C GLY A 293 -5.84 18.22 -11.53
N ALA A 294 -5.31 18.15 -12.75
CA ALA A 294 -4.89 16.90 -13.38
C ALA A 294 -3.38 16.64 -13.30
N TRP A 295 -2.58 17.68 -13.02
CA TRP A 295 -1.11 17.63 -13.08
C TRP A 295 -0.47 16.57 -12.18
N TYR A 296 -1.08 16.24 -11.04
CA TYR A 296 -0.59 15.17 -10.15
C TYR A 296 -1.17 13.78 -10.50
N GLY A 297 -2.14 13.72 -11.41
CA GLY A 297 -2.87 12.51 -11.79
C GLY A 297 -2.34 11.91 -13.08
N THR A 298 -3.24 11.63 -14.02
CA THR A 298 -2.93 10.99 -15.31
C THR A 298 -2.01 11.84 -16.20
N ASP A 299 -1.98 13.16 -15.99
CA ASP A 299 -1.23 14.10 -16.82
C ASP A 299 0.18 14.35 -16.29
N TRP A 300 0.59 13.69 -15.20
CA TRP A 300 1.87 13.92 -14.53
C TRP A 300 3.08 13.83 -15.47
N ALA A 301 3.10 12.87 -16.40
CA ALA A 301 4.22 12.72 -17.33
C ALA A 301 4.42 13.96 -18.22
N ALA A 302 3.34 14.67 -18.55
CA ALA A 302 3.39 15.91 -19.33
C ALA A 302 3.67 17.13 -18.44
N ALA A 303 3.17 17.12 -17.21
CA ALA A 303 3.31 18.22 -16.26
C ALA A 303 4.68 18.25 -15.52
N GLU A 304 5.35 17.11 -15.36
CA GLU A 304 6.58 16.96 -14.57
C GLU A 304 7.72 17.93 -14.98
N PRO A 305 8.00 18.17 -16.28
CA PRO A 305 9.03 19.14 -16.66
C PRO A 305 8.73 20.56 -16.17
N GLY A 306 7.46 20.98 -16.25
CA GLY A 306 6.99 22.27 -15.72
C GLY A 306 7.10 22.32 -14.20
N PHE A 307 6.70 21.26 -13.52
CA PHE A 307 6.83 21.14 -12.07
C PHE A 307 8.28 21.30 -11.58
N ARG A 308 9.24 20.61 -12.23
CA ARG A 308 10.66 20.71 -11.87
C ARG A 308 11.21 22.12 -12.04
N ARG A 309 10.72 22.83 -13.05
CA ARG A 309 11.03 24.24 -13.30
C ARG A 309 10.47 25.14 -12.19
N ASP A 310 9.21 24.96 -11.85
CA ASP A 310 8.53 25.76 -10.83
C ASP A 310 9.15 25.59 -9.44
N LEU A 311 9.65 24.40 -9.12
CA LEU A 311 10.32 24.12 -7.85
C LEU A 311 11.53 25.03 -7.59
N GLU A 312 12.28 25.40 -8.61
CA GLU A 312 13.40 26.33 -8.47
C GLU A 312 12.92 27.78 -8.34
N VAL A 313 11.83 28.16 -9.03
CA VAL A 313 11.19 29.48 -8.87
C VAL A 313 10.66 29.63 -7.44
N LEU A 314 9.93 28.64 -6.93
CA LEU A 314 9.44 28.59 -5.55
C LEU A 314 10.58 28.75 -4.55
N SER A 315 11.69 28.04 -4.78
CA SER A 315 12.88 28.13 -3.93
C SER A 315 13.51 29.53 -3.97
N ALA A 316 13.65 30.12 -5.17
CA ALA A 316 14.21 31.46 -5.37
C ALA A 316 13.34 32.56 -4.75
N LEU A 317 12.02 32.37 -4.71
CA LEU A 317 11.06 33.27 -4.05
C LEU A 317 10.87 32.99 -2.56
N ARG A 318 11.67 32.10 -1.96
CA ARG A 318 11.58 31.71 -0.54
C ARG A 318 10.19 31.22 -0.15
N ALA A 319 9.53 30.49 -1.04
CA ALA A 319 8.34 29.74 -0.67
C ALA A 319 8.76 28.67 0.35
N THR A 320 8.11 28.65 1.51
CA THR A 320 8.31 27.64 2.56
C THR A 320 7.08 26.80 2.78
N VAL A 321 5.98 27.17 2.13
CA VAL A 321 4.72 26.42 2.12
C VAL A 321 4.13 26.50 0.72
N VAL A 322 3.49 25.44 0.27
CA VAL A 322 2.61 25.46 -0.91
C VAL A 322 1.30 24.82 -0.54
N ARG A 323 0.23 25.24 -1.21
CA ARG A 323 -1.06 24.56 -1.16
C ARG A 323 -1.35 23.94 -2.50
N ILE A 324 -1.65 22.65 -2.51
CA ILE A 324 -2.07 21.94 -3.71
C ILE A 324 -3.54 21.60 -3.59
N LEU A 325 -4.29 21.91 -4.64
CA LEU A 325 -5.71 21.59 -4.70
C LEU A 325 -5.90 20.21 -5.35
N VAL A 326 -6.31 19.24 -4.54
CA VAL A 326 -6.71 17.91 -5.00
C VAL A 326 -8.20 17.93 -5.31
N LEU A 327 -8.52 18.07 -6.58
CA LEU A 327 -9.89 18.02 -7.08
C LEU A 327 -10.34 16.56 -7.22
N PRO A 328 -11.44 16.15 -6.56
CA PRO A 328 -11.89 14.76 -6.62
C PRO A 328 -12.18 14.28 -8.04
N TYR A 329 -12.63 15.19 -8.92
CA TYR A 329 -12.90 14.91 -10.32
C TYR A 329 -11.69 14.30 -11.06
N PHE A 330 -10.48 14.80 -10.77
CA PHE A 330 -9.23 14.34 -11.38
C PHE A 330 -8.50 13.29 -10.53
N ALA A 331 -9.12 12.87 -9.43
CA ALA A 331 -8.52 11.99 -8.43
C ALA A 331 -9.43 10.83 -8.02
N GLY A 332 -10.43 10.48 -8.83
CA GLY A 332 -11.22 9.26 -8.64
C GLY A 332 -12.73 9.38 -8.66
N ILE A 333 -13.28 10.60 -8.61
CA ILE A 333 -14.74 10.82 -8.76
C ILE A 333 -15.06 11.13 -10.21
N ARG A 334 -15.93 10.34 -10.83
CA ARG A 334 -16.51 10.66 -12.14
C ARG A 334 -18.02 10.72 -12.03
N LEU A 335 -18.58 11.89 -12.29
CA LEU A 335 -20.02 12.12 -12.19
C LEU A 335 -20.71 11.84 -13.54
N GLU A 336 -21.83 11.13 -13.50
CA GLU A 336 -22.72 10.92 -14.64
C GLU A 336 -24.16 11.36 -14.31
N GLU A 337 -24.84 12.00 -15.26
CA GLU A 337 -26.19 12.54 -15.06
C GLU A 337 -27.17 11.46 -14.59
N GLY A 338 -27.81 11.70 -13.43
CA GLY A 338 -28.78 10.79 -12.84
C GLY A 338 -28.20 9.45 -12.33
N ARG A 339 -26.89 9.26 -12.39
CA ARG A 339 -26.20 8.03 -11.94
C ARG A 339 -25.27 8.24 -10.75
N GLY A 340 -25.04 9.50 -10.34
CA GLY A 340 -24.12 9.83 -9.26
C GLY A 340 -22.65 9.62 -9.66
N ASN A 341 -21.80 9.27 -8.69
CA ASN A 341 -20.41 8.90 -8.93
C ASN A 341 -20.32 7.48 -9.50
N VAL A 342 -19.76 7.35 -10.70
CA VAL A 342 -19.47 6.06 -11.34
C VAL A 342 -18.01 5.63 -11.17
N GLY A 343 -17.20 6.44 -10.47
CA GLY A 343 -15.80 6.19 -10.16
C GLY A 343 -14.85 6.35 -11.36
N ASP A 344 -13.60 6.71 -11.04
CA ASP A 344 -12.47 6.67 -11.94
C ASP A 344 -11.24 6.03 -11.25
N PRO A 345 -11.17 4.69 -11.17
CA PRO A 345 -10.07 4.01 -10.50
C PRO A 345 -8.69 4.32 -11.10
N ALA A 346 -8.63 4.64 -12.40
CA ALA A 346 -7.38 4.99 -13.06
C ALA A 346 -6.87 6.37 -12.61
N ALA A 347 -7.75 7.36 -12.52
CA ALA A 347 -7.42 8.67 -11.98
C ALA A 347 -7.00 8.60 -10.50
N PHE A 348 -7.73 7.82 -9.69
CA PHE A 348 -7.39 7.58 -8.28
C PHE A 348 -6.00 6.93 -8.13
N ALA A 349 -5.74 5.87 -8.89
CA ALA A 349 -4.46 5.17 -8.86
C ALA A 349 -3.30 6.06 -9.33
N ALA A 350 -3.49 6.85 -10.39
CA ALA A 350 -2.46 7.77 -10.87
C ALA A 350 -2.13 8.85 -9.83
N ALA A 351 -3.15 9.49 -9.25
CA ALA A 351 -2.96 10.53 -8.23
C ALA A 351 -2.25 10.00 -6.99
N THR A 352 -2.68 8.85 -6.45
CA THR A 352 -2.07 8.25 -5.25
C THR A 352 -0.68 7.67 -5.50
N ALA A 353 -0.34 7.29 -6.73
CA ALA A 353 1.01 6.83 -7.09
C ALA A 353 2.01 7.98 -7.28
N ASN A 354 1.58 9.09 -7.90
CA ASN A 354 2.47 10.20 -8.26
C ASN A 354 2.67 11.20 -7.12
N LEU A 355 1.61 11.49 -6.35
CA LEU A 355 1.64 12.53 -5.31
C LEU A 355 2.74 12.33 -4.24
N PRO A 356 3.05 11.10 -3.76
CA PRO A 356 4.18 10.90 -2.86
C PRO A 356 5.53 11.39 -3.42
N GLY A 357 5.76 11.24 -4.72
CA GLY A 357 6.97 11.77 -5.38
C GLY A 357 7.03 13.29 -5.40
N ILE A 358 5.88 13.92 -5.69
CA ILE A 358 5.70 15.38 -5.68
C ILE A 358 5.93 15.94 -4.27
N LEU A 359 5.33 15.32 -3.27
CA LEU A 359 5.47 15.70 -1.85
C LEU A 359 6.92 15.63 -1.39
N ARG A 360 7.67 14.58 -1.75
CA ARG A 360 9.10 14.48 -1.45
C ARG A 360 9.89 15.60 -2.13
N ALA A 361 9.59 15.93 -3.38
CA ALA A 361 10.29 16.98 -4.10
C ALA A 361 10.12 18.38 -3.49
N PHE A 362 8.97 18.66 -2.87
CA PHE A 362 8.74 19.86 -2.05
C PHE A 362 9.51 19.80 -0.72
N ARG A 363 9.37 18.69 0.02
CA ARG A 363 10.06 18.47 1.30
C ARG A 363 11.56 18.62 1.18
N ASP A 364 12.16 18.08 0.12
CA ASP A 364 13.60 18.13 -0.13
C ASP A 364 14.10 19.57 -0.41
N ARG A 365 13.18 20.53 -0.60
CA ARG A 365 13.43 21.98 -0.69
C ARG A 365 13.02 22.76 0.57
N GLY A 366 12.64 22.06 1.63
CA GLY A 366 12.12 22.70 2.85
C GLY A 366 10.75 23.34 2.66
N ILE A 367 9.99 22.92 1.64
CA ILE A 367 8.65 23.43 1.35
C ILE A 367 7.62 22.48 1.98
N ALA A 368 6.87 22.98 2.95
CA ALA A 368 5.75 22.25 3.55
C ALA A 368 4.52 22.27 2.63
N VAL A 369 3.70 21.22 2.63
CA VAL A 369 2.56 21.11 1.71
C VAL A 369 1.23 21.09 2.45
N ILE A 370 0.35 22.03 2.14
CA ILE A 370 -1.07 21.97 2.48
C ILE A 370 -1.75 21.19 1.37
N VAL A 371 -2.39 20.07 1.70
CA VAL A 371 -3.16 19.29 0.72
C VAL A 371 -4.62 19.66 0.91
N ALA A 372 -5.14 20.50 0.01
CA ALA A 372 -6.54 20.91 0.04
C ALA A 372 -7.38 19.94 -0.78
N LEU A 373 -8.33 19.27 -0.12
CA LEU A 373 -9.39 18.57 -0.81
C LEU A 373 -10.33 19.65 -1.35
N GLY A 374 -10.52 19.68 -2.67
CA GLY A 374 -11.33 20.69 -3.36
C GLY A 374 -12.68 20.18 -3.81
N PRO A 375 -13.57 19.67 -2.93
CA PRO A 375 -14.88 19.20 -3.37
C PRO A 375 -15.83 20.34 -3.70
N ASN A 376 -15.49 21.60 -3.37
CA ASN A 376 -16.22 22.79 -3.80
C ASN A 376 -16.42 22.85 -5.31
N ALA A 377 -15.44 22.37 -6.09
CA ALA A 377 -15.59 22.22 -7.53
C ALA A 377 -16.78 21.32 -7.95
N LEU A 378 -17.15 20.32 -7.14
CA LEU A 378 -18.26 19.40 -7.42
C LEU A 378 -19.63 19.91 -6.98
N TYR A 379 -19.71 21.09 -6.35
CA TYR A 379 -21.00 21.69 -6.00
C TYR A 379 -21.19 23.12 -6.53
N TRP A 380 -20.31 23.59 -7.41
CA TRP A 380 -20.55 24.73 -8.29
C TRP A 380 -21.41 24.35 -9.51
N ASN A 381 -21.65 25.33 -10.39
CA ASN A 381 -22.43 25.17 -11.63
C ASN A 381 -21.96 23.94 -12.40
N GLY A 382 -22.94 23.16 -12.88
CA GLY A 382 -22.77 21.89 -13.57
C GLY A 382 -22.08 22.02 -14.92
N PRO A 383 -22.09 20.96 -15.73
CA PRO A 383 -21.44 20.97 -17.04
C PRO A 383 -21.97 22.12 -17.93
N PRO A 384 -21.17 22.61 -18.89
CA PRO A 384 -21.52 23.77 -19.70
C PRO A 384 -22.92 23.69 -20.31
N GLY A 385 -23.78 24.65 -19.96
CA GLY A 385 -25.17 24.70 -20.40
C GLY A 385 -26.19 24.12 -19.41
N ASP A 386 -25.74 23.60 -18.27
CA ASP A 386 -26.59 23.20 -17.15
C ASP A 386 -26.48 24.21 -15.99
N THR A 387 -27.62 24.57 -15.40
CA THR A 387 -27.70 25.52 -14.28
C THR A 387 -27.72 24.83 -12.91
N ARG A 388 -27.91 23.51 -12.88
CA ARG A 388 -27.82 22.72 -11.64
C ARG A 388 -26.38 22.69 -11.16
N ARG A 389 -26.17 22.41 -9.88
CA ARG A 389 -24.83 22.12 -9.36
C ARG A 389 -24.34 20.76 -9.86
N TRP A 390 -23.04 20.51 -9.95
CA TRP A 390 -22.50 19.21 -10.39
C TRP A 390 -23.08 18.02 -9.60
N TRP A 391 -23.16 18.10 -8.27
CA TRP A 391 -23.81 17.08 -7.46
C TRP A 391 -25.31 16.94 -7.79
N GLU A 392 -26.03 18.04 -7.99
CA GLU A 392 -27.47 17.98 -8.27
C GLU A 392 -27.73 17.42 -9.67
N TRP A 393 -26.86 17.73 -10.63
CA TRP A 393 -26.87 17.14 -11.97
C TRP A 393 -26.64 15.63 -11.92
N ALA A 394 -25.68 15.17 -11.12
CA ALA A 394 -25.32 13.76 -11.05
C ALA A 394 -26.28 12.92 -10.20
N TYR A 395 -26.69 13.40 -9.03
CA TYR A 395 -27.47 12.64 -8.05
C TYR A 395 -28.96 13.05 -7.97
N GLY A 396 -29.35 14.12 -8.67
CA GLY A 396 -30.68 14.72 -8.54
C GLY A 396 -30.83 15.62 -7.31
N SER A 397 -31.94 16.36 -7.23
CA SER A 397 -32.19 17.36 -6.19
C SER A 397 -32.31 16.82 -4.77
N ALA A 398 -32.65 15.53 -4.62
CA ALA A 398 -32.69 14.83 -3.33
C ALA A 398 -31.39 14.04 -3.04
N GLY A 399 -30.40 14.11 -3.93
CA GLY A 399 -29.20 13.28 -3.92
C GLY A 399 -28.06 13.75 -3.01
N TRP A 400 -28.28 14.81 -2.20
CA TRP A 400 -27.21 15.42 -1.38
C TRP A 400 -26.52 14.43 -0.45
N SER A 401 -27.28 13.61 0.28
CA SER A 401 -26.71 12.64 1.21
C SER A 401 -25.84 11.58 0.51
N ALA A 402 -26.22 11.15 -0.70
CA ALA A 402 -25.43 10.21 -1.49
C ALA A 402 -24.13 10.87 -2.00
N PHE A 403 -24.20 12.13 -2.43
CA PHE A 403 -23.01 12.90 -2.80
C PHE A 403 -22.04 13.07 -1.63
N VAL A 404 -22.55 13.42 -0.43
CA VAL A 404 -21.72 13.55 0.78
C VAL A 404 -21.08 12.22 1.14
N GLU A 405 -21.80 11.11 1.01
CA GLU A 405 -21.28 9.76 1.23
C GLU A 405 -20.11 9.45 0.29
N ASP A 406 -20.33 9.54 -1.03
CA ASP A 406 -19.33 9.22 -2.05
C ASP A 406 -18.07 10.09 -1.92
N LEU A 407 -18.26 11.37 -1.62
CA LEU A 407 -17.15 12.29 -1.40
C LEU A 407 -16.38 11.97 -0.12
N THR A 408 -17.07 11.61 0.96
CA THR A 408 -16.43 11.27 2.24
C THR A 408 -15.64 9.97 2.12
N VAL A 409 -16.18 8.97 1.40
CA VAL A 409 -15.48 7.71 1.10
C VAL A 409 -14.21 7.98 0.29
N TRP A 410 -14.32 8.75 -0.80
CA TRP A 410 -13.17 9.14 -1.60
C TRP A 410 -12.10 9.87 -0.76
N ALA A 411 -12.51 10.85 0.05
CA ALA A 411 -11.59 11.63 0.87
C ALA A 411 -10.85 10.76 1.90
N ARG A 412 -11.56 9.83 2.54
CA ARG A 412 -10.96 8.84 3.46
C ARG A 412 -9.91 8.02 2.75
N GLU A 413 -10.26 7.37 1.65
CA GLU A 413 -9.36 6.48 0.91
C GLU A 413 -8.13 7.24 0.38
N PHE A 414 -8.32 8.46 -0.09
CA PHE A 414 -7.23 9.30 -0.58
C PHE A 414 -6.26 9.71 0.53
N VAL A 415 -6.78 10.16 1.68
CA VAL A 415 -5.96 10.52 2.85
C VAL A 415 -5.21 9.30 3.38
N GLU A 416 -5.87 8.14 3.47
CA GLU A 416 -5.23 6.88 3.90
C GLU A 416 -4.10 6.46 2.97
N ALA A 417 -4.29 6.58 1.65
CA ALA A 417 -3.27 6.25 0.67
C ALA A 417 -2.01 7.11 0.82
N ILE A 418 -2.16 8.40 1.14
CA ILE A 418 -1.02 9.32 1.30
C ILE A 418 -0.39 9.22 2.69
N GLU A 419 -1.19 9.17 3.77
CA GLU A 419 -0.68 9.09 5.15
C GLU A 419 -0.06 7.73 5.51
N SER A 420 -0.41 6.66 4.80
CA SER A 420 0.28 5.36 4.93
C SER A 420 1.65 5.33 4.26
N GLY A 421 1.94 6.27 3.36
CA GLY A 421 3.19 6.40 2.61
C GLY A 421 4.37 6.95 3.42
N ASP A 422 5.50 7.15 2.74
CA ASP A 422 6.74 7.69 3.31
C ASP A 422 6.93 9.21 3.10
N ALA A 423 6.04 9.83 2.32
CA ALA A 423 6.04 11.26 1.98
C ALA A 423 5.04 12.08 2.81
N CYS A 424 4.34 11.43 3.73
CA CYS A 424 3.35 12.03 4.61
C CYS A 424 3.94 13.15 5.49
N ASP A 425 5.26 13.15 5.72
CA ASP A 425 6.00 14.13 6.52
C ASP A 425 6.21 15.46 5.78
N ALA A 426 5.91 15.50 4.48
CA ALA A 426 5.82 16.74 3.71
C ALA A 426 4.48 17.47 3.95
N VAL A 427 3.43 16.74 4.34
CA VAL A 427 2.08 17.30 4.52
C VAL A 427 2.01 18.06 5.84
N LEU A 428 1.87 19.38 5.74
CA LEU A 428 1.66 20.29 6.86
C LEU A 428 0.31 20.04 7.52
N TYR A 429 -0.75 20.12 6.71
CA TYR A 429 -2.10 19.77 7.11
C TYR A 429 -2.95 19.44 5.88
N TRP A 430 -4.04 18.72 6.13
CA TRP A 430 -5.10 18.50 5.16
C TRP A 430 -6.14 19.59 5.36
N ASP A 431 -6.34 20.44 4.35
CA ASP A 431 -7.55 21.24 4.27
C ASP A 431 -8.66 20.32 3.77
N LEU A 432 -9.47 19.81 4.70
CA LEU A 432 -10.52 18.83 4.42
C LEU A 432 -11.62 19.39 3.52
N GLN A 433 -11.81 20.71 3.53
CA GLN A 433 -12.85 21.36 2.76
C GLN A 433 -12.41 22.76 2.39
N ASN A 434 -11.96 22.91 1.14
CA ASN A 434 -11.63 24.22 0.60
C ASN A 434 -12.87 25.13 0.57
N GLU A 435 -12.75 26.35 1.06
CA GLU A 435 -13.78 27.39 0.99
C GLU A 435 -15.12 26.98 1.64
N VAL A 436 -15.12 26.64 2.92
CA VAL A 436 -16.37 26.41 3.66
C VAL A 436 -17.28 27.63 3.52
N ASP A 437 -18.44 27.42 2.89
CA ASP A 437 -19.45 28.44 2.61
C ASP A 437 -20.86 27.95 3.00
N PHE A 438 -21.42 28.48 4.08
CA PHE A 438 -22.75 28.09 4.58
C PHE A 438 -23.92 28.64 3.76
N ARG A 439 -23.67 29.38 2.65
CA ARG A 439 -24.71 29.65 1.64
C ARG A 439 -25.07 28.40 0.84
N VAL A 440 -24.18 27.40 0.82
CA VAL A 440 -24.44 26.10 0.21
C VAL A 440 -25.36 25.30 1.15
N PRO A 441 -26.51 24.80 0.66
CA PRO A 441 -27.41 24.01 1.49
C PRO A 441 -26.69 22.81 2.12
N ASP A 442 -26.92 22.62 3.41
CA ASP A 442 -26.46 21.49 4.21
C ASP A 442 -24.92 21.26 4.20
N MET A 443 -24.16 22.35 4.10
CA MET A 443 -22.71 22.37 4.29
C MET A 443 -22.29 21.73 5.62
N SER A 444 -23.11 21.89 6.66
CA SER A 444 -22.88 21.24 7.95
C SER A 444 -22.86 19.71 7.89
N ALA A 445 -23.70 19.07 7.08
CA ALA A 445 -23.64 17.61 6.92
C ALA A 445 -22.33 17.18 6.27
N LEU A 446 -21.87 17.91 5.24
CA LEU A 446 -20.59 17.65 4.59
C LEU A 446 -19.41 17.84 5.56
N ASN A 447 -19.35 19.00 6.23
CA ASN A 447 -18.29 19.30 7.20
C ASN A 447 -18.21 18.23 8.29
N ARG A 448 -19.34 17.86 8.90
CA ARG A 448 -19.37 16.83 9.94
C ARG A 448 -19.01 15.45 9.42
N ALA A 449 -19.40 15.08 8.21
CA ALA A 449 -19.03 13.81 7.60
C ALA A 449 -17.51 13.72 7.37
N LEU A 450 -16.92 14.74 6.74
CA LEU A 450 -15.47 14.82 6.54
C LEU A 450 -14.71 14.81 7.86
N LEU A 451 -15.14 15.65 8.82
CA LEU A 451 -14.55 15.73 10.15
C LEU A 451 -14.67 14.42 10.92
N SER A 452 -15.72 13.62 10.76
CA SER A 452 -15.92 12.41 11.58
C SER A 452 -15.28 11.17 10.97
N ARG A 453 -15.18 11.10 9.64
CA ARG A 453 -14.91 9.84 8.93
C ARG A 453 -13.62 9.84 8.10
N VAL A 454 -12.99 11.00 7.88
CA VAL A 454 -11.70 11.07 7.21
C VAL A 454 -10.59 11.00 8.29
N PRO A 455 -9.68 10.02 8.24
CA PRO A 455 -8.76 9.71 9.34
C PRO A 455 -7.50 10.58 9.29
N VAL A 456 -7.68 11.90 9.22
CA VAL A 456 -6.57 12.86 9.30
C VAL A 456 -6.00 12.88 10.73
N PRO A 457 -4.66 12.76 10.89
CA PRO A 457 -3.99 12.95 12.18
C PRO A 457 -4.39 14.27 12.85
N ASP A 458 -4.59 14.29 14.17
CA ASP A 458 -5.04 15.50 14.89
C ASP A 458 -4.19 16.74 14.57
N ALA A 459 -2.86 16.58 14.55
CA ALA A 459 -1.91 17.66 14.28
C ALA A 459 -1.97 18.23 12.84
N LYS A 460 -2.58 17.49 11.91
CA LYS A 460 -2.70 17.83 10.48
C LYS A 460 -4.13 18.15 10.07
N ARG A 461 -5.08 18.24 11.01
CA ARG A 461 -6.48 18.53 10.68
C ARG A 461 -6.69 20.02 10.47
N GLY A 462 -7.13 20.41 9.28
CA GLY A 462 -7.54 21.78 9.02
C GLY A 462 -8.71 21.92 8.06
N MET A 463 -9.26 23.14 8.01
CA MET A 463 -10.31 23.57 7.09
C MET A 463 -10.13 25.06 6.77
N SER A 464 -10.44 25.46 5.54
CA SER A 464 -10.49 26.88 5.15
C SER A 464 -11.92 27.42 5.15
N VAL A 465 -12.11 28.66 5.59
CA VAL A 465 -13.40 29.36 5.47
C VAL A 465 -13.32 30.43 4.40
N LEU A 466 -14.30 30.45 3.51
CA LEU A 466 -14.36 31.47 2.45
C LEU A 466 -14.54 32.87 3.04
N ARG A 467 -15.34 32.99 4.11
CA ARG A 467 -15.60 34.27 4.80
C ARG A 467 -15.49 34.08 6.30
N GLN A 468 -14.95 35.09 6.98
CA GLN A 468 -14.85 35.11 8.44
C GLN A 468 -16.19 34.89 9.16
N THR A 469 -17.32 35.24 8.52
CA THR A 469 -18.67 35.02 9.07
C THR A 469 -19.07 33.56 9.17
N ASP A 470 -18.43 32.68 8.38
CA ASP A 470 -18.68 31.25 8.39
C ASP A 470 -17.94 30.54 9.54
N ALA A 471 -16.99 31.22 10.21
CA ALA A 471 -16.16 30.65 11.28
C ALA A 471 -16.96 30.13 12.48
N ALA A 472 -18.01 30.85 12.91
CA ALA A 472 -18.84 30.44 14.05
C ALA A 472 -19.65 29.17 13.75
N SER A 473 -20.20 29.06 12.54
CA SER A 473 -20.94 27.88 12.09
C SER A 473 -20.00 26.68 11.94
N LEU A 474 -18.81 26.89 11.38
CA LEU A 474 -17.78 25.84 11.32
C LEU A 474 -17.35 25.38 12.72
N ALA A 475 -17.18 26.31 13.67
CA ALA A 475 -16.84 25.95 15.05
C ALA A 475 -17.94 25.09 15.71
N ALA A 476 -19.21 25.33 15.39
CA ALA A 476 -20.31 24.48 15.85
C ALA A 476 -20.24 23.06 15.26
N ASP A 477 -19.92 22.91 13.97
CA ASP A 477 -19.72 21.60 13.34
C ASP A 477 -18.52 20.84 13.94
N VAL A 478 -17.40 21.55 14.18
CA VAL A 478 -16.21 21.01 14.86
C VAL A 478 -16.55 20.53 16.28
N ALA A 479 -17.28 21.34 17.06
CA ALA A 479 -17.72 20.98 18.40
C ALA A 479 -18.65 19.75 18.40
N ALA A 480 -19.55 19.65 17.42
CA ALA A 480 -20.49 18.54 17.29
C ALA A 480 -19.82 17.19 17.01
N THR A 481 -18.65 17.19 16.34
CA THR A 481 -17.89 15.97 16.05
C THR A 481 -16.87 15.62 17.13
N GLY A 482 -16.53 16.56 18.02
CA GLY A 482 -15.48 16.38 19.02
C GLY A 482 -14.07 16.26 18.41
N ARG A 483 -13.89 16.61 17.13
CA ARG A 483 -12.62 16.50 16.39
C ARG A 483 -12.05 17.91 16.11
N PRO A 484 -11.25 18.48 17.04
CA PRO A 484 -10.76 19.85 16.92
C PRO A 484 -9.83 20.04 15.71
N LEU A 485 -9.84 21.25 15.14
CA LEU A 485 -8.92 21.66 14.08
C LEU A 485 -7.61 22.15 14.68
N THR A 486 -6.48 21.77 14.09
CA THR A 486 -5.15 22.32 14.41
C THR A 486 -4.81 23.50 13.50
N TRP A 487 -5.40 23.55 12.32
CA TRP A 487 -5.18 24.59 11.31
C TRP A 487 -6.52 25.14 10.82
N VAL A 488 -6.64 26.46 10.72
CA VAL A 488 -7.81 27.10 10.13
C VAL A 488 -7.34 28.30 9.32
N ASP A 489 -7.86 28.49 8.12
CA ASP A 489 -7.44 29.60 7.27
C ASP A 489 -8.60 30.36 6.64
N ILE A 490 -8.28 31.56 6.15
CA ILE A 490 -9.17 32.44 5.39
C ILE A 490 -8.61 32.75 4.01
N HIS A 491 -9.49 33.09 3.09
CA HIS A 491 -9.12 33.61 1.77
C HIS A 491 -9.43 35.12 1.70
N SER A 492 -8.49 35.93 1.22
CA SER A 492 -8.67 37.38 1.11
C SER A 492 -8.66 37.83 -0.35
N TYR A 493 -9.83 38.27 -0.81
CA TYR A 493 -10.07 38.83 -2.13
C TYR A 493 -10.86 40.14 -1.96
N PRO A 494 -10.18 41.28 -1.73
CA PRO A 494 -10.84 42.55 -1.44
C PRO A 494 -11.79 43.02 -2.54
N ASP A 495 -11.48 42.70 -3.79
CA ASP A 495 -12.30 42.94 -5.00
C ASP A 495 -13.66 42.22 -4.94
N ARG A 496 -13.72 41.06 -4.30
CA ARG A 496 -14.95 40.28 -4.07
C ARG A 496 -15.57 40.56 -2.70
N ALA A 497 -15.04 41.53 -1.95
CA ALA A 497 -15.38 41.79 -0.56
C ALA A 497 -15.23 40.54 0.35
N HIS A 498 -14.36 39.60 -0.02
CA HIS A 498 -14.04 38.44 0.80
C HIS A 498 -12.87 38.80 1.71
N ASN A 499 -13.14 38.94 3.01
CA ASN A 499 -12.14 39.23 4.04
C ASN A 499 -11.15 40.35 3.65
N PRO A 500 -11.62 41.56 3.27
CA PRO A 500 -10.75 42.65 2.80
C PRO A 500 -9.83 43.21 3.90
N ASP A 501 -10.18 43.00 5.17
CA ASP A 501 -9.36 43.32 6.34
C ASP A 501 -8.84 41.99 6.93
N VAL A 502 -7.59 41.67 6.63
CA VAL A 502 -6.95 40.42 7.04
C VAL A 502 -6.83 40.34 8.57
N ALA A 503 -6.54 41.47 9.23
CA ALA A 503 -6.38 41.51 10.69
C ALA A 503 -7.70 41.22 11.41
N ALA A 504 -8.79 41.83 10.96
CA ALA A 504 -10.13 41.56 11.48
C ALA A 504 -10.54 40.10 11.25
N ALA A 505 -10.29 39.58 10.06
CA ALA A 505 -10.64 38.20 9.71
C ALA A 505 -9.87 37.17 10.53
N LEU A 506 -8.55 37.32 10.68
CA LEU A 506 -7.77 36.43 11.54
C LEU A 506 -8.16 36.56 13.01
N SER A 507 -8.52 37.76 13.48
CA SER A 507 -9.04 37.94 14.84
C SER A 507 -10.37 37.19 15.04
N ALA A 508 -11.28 37.23 14.07
CA ALA A 508 -12.54 36.51 14.12
C ALA A 508 -12.32 34.98 14.15
N LEU A 509 -11.38 34.46 13.34
CA LEU A 509 -11.01 33.05 13.37
C LEU A 509 -10.44 32.63 14.73
N ARG A 510 -9.48 33.40 15.26
CA ARG A 510 -8.85 33.09 16.56
C ARG A 510 -9.84 33.10 17.72
N ALA A 511 -10.89 33.90 17.64
CA ALA A 511 -11.96 33.91 18.63
C ALA A 511 -12.76 32.60 18.63
N GLN A 512 -12.95 31.97 17.47
CA GLN A 512 -13.66 30.70 17.34
C GLN A 512 -12.74 29.47 17.53
N PHE A 513 -11.47 29.60 17.15
CA PHE A 513 -10.48 28.51 17.16
C PHE A 513 -9.20 28.90 17.92
N PRO A 514 -9.27 29.14 19.25
CA PRO A 514 -8.14 29.67 20.03
C PRO A 514 -6.94 28.73 20.12
N ALA A 515 -7.14 27.43 19.89
CA ALA A 515 -6.08 26.41 19.89
C ALA A 515 -5.49 26.15 18.49
N ALA A 516 -6.14 26.63 17.43
CA ALA A 516 -5.68 26.41 16.06
C ALA A 516 -4.65 27.45 15.63
N ARG A 517 -3.75 27.06 14.74
CA ARG A 517 -2.92 27.98 13.98
C ARG A 517 -3.77 28.60 12.88
N THR A 518 -3.78 29.93 12.83
CA THR A 518 -4.52 30.68 11.81
C THR A 518 -3.59 31.22 10.74
N LEU A 519 -3.93 31.01 9.48
CA LEU A 519 -3.18 31.53 8.34
C LEU A 519 -4.11 32.22 7.32
N VAL A 520 -3.51 32.89 6.35
CA VAL A 520 -4.21 33.37 5.15
C VAL A 520 -3.90 32.37 4.03
N GLY A 521 -4.87 31.50 3.76
CA GLY A 521 -4.74 30.37 2.86
C GLY A 521 -4.74 30.76 1.40
N GLU A 522 -5.29 31.93 1.06
CA GLU A 522 -5.26 32.53 -0.27
C GLU A 522 -5.30 34.06 -0.16
N ILE A 523 -4.47 34.76 -0.95
CA ILE A 523 -4.58 36.18 -1.23
C ILE A 523 -4.56 36.42 -2.74
N GLY A 524 -5.31 37.42 -3.20
CA GLY A 524 -5.27 37.85 -4.59
C GLY A 524 -6.16 39.06 -4.84
N GLY A 525 -6.23 39.47 -6.10
CA GLY A 525 -7.19 40.46 -6.57
C GLY A 525 -7.50 40.21 -8.04
N ILE A 526 -8.78 40.01 -8.39
CA ILE A 526 -9.20 39.70 -9.75
C ILE A 526 -9.59 41.00 -10.44
N TRP A 527 -8.77 41.42 -11.40
CA TRP A 527 -8.99 42.67 -12.11
C TRP A 527 -8.95 42.45 -13.62
N CYS A 528 -10.10 42.68 -14.23
CA CYS A 528 -10.31 42.71 -15.68
C CYS A 528 -11.05 44.01 -16.02
N GLU A 529 -10.47 45.16 -15.68
CA GLU A 529 -11.00 46.50 -15.95
C GLU A 529 -9.96 47.38 -16.67
N ASN A 530 -10.15 47.53 -17.99
CA ASN A 530 -9.64 48.67 -18.77
C ASN A 530 -8.13 48.97 -18.68
N GLY A 531 -7.28 47.96 -18.47
CA GLY A 531 -5.83 48.10 -18.63
C GLY A 531 -5.10 48.81 -17.48
N GLN A 532 -5.71 48.93 -16.29
CA GLN A 532 -5.03 49.29 -15.04
C GLN A 532 -4.88 48.09 -14.08
N ASP A 533 -5.00 46.88 -14.63
CA ASP A 533 -5.22 45.65 -13.87
C ASP A 533 -3.98 45.18 -13.11
N GLU A 534 -2.79 45.32 -13.70
CA GLU A 534 -1.54 44.81 -13.10
C GLU A 534 -1.02 45.71 -11.96
N ASP A 535 -1.08 47.04 -12.12
CA ASP A 535 -0.73 47.99 -11.03
C ASP A 535 -1.61 47.76 -9.80
N ARG A 536 -2.92 47.58 -9.99
CA ARG A 536 -3.85 47.35 -8.88
C ARG A 536 -3.65 45.97 -8.24
N GLN A 537 -3.42 44.93 -9.05
CA GLN A 537 -3.08 43.61 -8.54
C GLN A 537 -1.82 43.67 -7.67
N ARG A 538 -0.75 44.27 -8.21
CA ARG A 538 0.52 44.49 -7.51
C ARG A 538 0.32 45.15 -6.15
N ASP A 539 -0.35 46.29 -6.12
CA ASP A 539 -0.55 47.07 -4.90
C ASP A 539 -1.42 46.31 -3.87
N THR A 540 -2.45 45.61 -4.36
CA THR A 540 -3.33 44.79 -3.50
C THR A 540 -2.56 43.64 -2.86
N VAL A 541 -1.80 42.86 -3.65
CA VAL A 541 -1.04 41.72 -3.14
C VAL A 541 0.01 42.18 -2.13
N VAL A 542 0.71 43.26 -2.44
CA VAL A 542 1.68 43.88 -1.54
C VAL A 542 1.03 44.28 -0.21
N ASP A 543 -0.10 44.96 -0.24
CA ASP A 543 -0.82 45.37 0.97
C ASP A 543 -1.29 44.16 1.79
N LEU A 544 -1.83 43.13 1.15
CA LEU A 544 -2.27 41.91 1.82
C LEU A 544 -1.12 41.13 2.47
N LEU A 545 0.07 41.11 1.85
CA LEU A 545 1.28 40.55 2.45
C LEU A 545 1.67 41.31 3.72
N ASP A 546 1.66 42.64 3.66
CA ASP A 546 2.02 43.50 4.80
C ASP A 546 0.96 43.37 5.93
N GLN A 547 -0.33 43.28 5.60
CA GLN A 547 -1.40 43.01 6.56
C GLN A 547 -1.27 41.64 7.22
N ALA A 548 -0.98 40.58 6.45
CA ALA A 548 -0.81 39.23 7.00
C ALA A 548 0.39 39.15 7.96
N ALA A 549 1.47 39.88 7.65
CA ALA A 549 2.62 40.05 8.54
C ALA A 549 2.24 40.78 9.83
N ALA A 550 1.57 41.93 9.71
CA ALA A 550 1.11 42.70 10.87
C ALA A 550 0.15 41.91 11.76
N ALA A 551 -0.70 41.08 11.17
CA ALA A 551 -1.66 40.22 11.88
C ALA A 551 -1.04 38.95 12.48
N SER A 552 0.29 38.74 12.37
CA SER A 552 0.99 37.54 12.84
C SER A 552 0.39 36.25 12.28
N SER A 553 0.05 36.26 11.00
CA SER A 553 -0.43 35.06 10.31
C SER A 553 0.62 33.94 10.37
N ALA A 554 0.20 32.67 10.52
CA ALA A 554 1.15 31.56 10.48
C ALA A 554 1.78 31.40 9.09
N ALA A 555 0.99 31.63 8.04
CA ALA A 555 1.44 31.68 6.66
C ALA A 555 0.57 32.64 5.83
N VAL A 556 1.06 33.06 4.67
CA VAL A 556 0.29 33.74 3.64
C VAL A 556 0.63 33.12 2.29
N LEU A 557 -0.40 32.67 1.58
CA LEU A 557 -0.26 32.03 0.28
C LEU A 557 -0.92 32.90 -0.78
N HIS A 558 -0.16 33.19 -1.83
CA HIS A 558 -0.69 33.90 -2.98
C HIS A 558 -1.40 32.91 -3.91
N TRP A 559 -2.66 33.21 -4.27
CA TRP A 559 -3.37 32.52 -5.33
C TRP A 559 -3.05 33.24 -6.63
N MET A 560 -2.15 32.75 -7.46
CA MET A 560 -1.43 31.47 -7.38
C MET A 560 0.01 31.70 -7.83
N LEU A 561 0.83 30.65 -7.98
CA LEU A 561 2.14 30.83 -8.62
C LEU A 561 1.96 31.33 -10.07
N TRP A 562 1.15 30.61 -10.88
CA TRP A 562 0.90 30.89 -12.30
C TRP A 562 -0.56 30.68 -12.66
N ASP A 563 -1.13 31.48 -13.57
CA ASP A 563 -2.52 31.33 -13.99
C ASP A 563 -2.82 30.02 -14.75
N TYR A 564 -4.10 29.66 -14.79
CA TYR A 564 -4.61 28.42 -15.36
C TYR A 564 -4.52 28.28 -16.88
N ALA A 565 -4.71 29.38 -17.62
CA ALA A 565 -4.85 29.36 -19.07
C ALA A 565 -4.06 30.50 -19.72
N PRO A 566 -2.93 30.21 -20.39
CA PRO A 566 -2.22 31.20 -21.19
C PRO A 566 -3.15 31.78 -22.26
N GLY A 567 -3.28 33.11 -22.32
CA GLY A 567 -4.01 33.79 -23.39
C GLY A 567 -5.53 33.94 -23.22
N ALA A 568 -6.08 33.69 -22.04
CA ALA A 568 -7.49 33.99 -21.77
C ALA A 568 -7.79 35.50 -21.94
N THR A 569 -8.77 35.84 -22.79
CA THR A 569 -9.21 37.23 -23.00
C THR A 569 -10.14 37.69 -21.88
N CYS A 570 -10.04 38.96 -21.47
CA CYS A 570 -10.99 39.61 -20.56
C CYS A 570 -12.35 39.78 -21.25
N ASP A 571 -13.09 38.69 -21.44
CA ASP A 571 -14.39 38.67 -22.13
C ASP A 571 -15.58 38.43 -21.18
N GLY A 572 -15.33 38.44 -19.88
CA GLY A 572 -16.33 38.19 -18.84
C GLY A 572 -16.60 36.71 -18.57
N SER A 573 -15.82 35.78 -19.14
CA SER A 573 -15.70 34.42 -18.62
C SER A 573 -14.69 34.40 -17.46
N ASP A 574 -14.94 33.57 -16.43
CA ASP A 574 -14.14 33.36 -15.20
C ASP A 574 -12.69 32.94 -15.47
N THR A 575 -11.91 33.82 -16.09
CA THR A 575 -10.50 33.60 -16.40
C THR A 575 -9.71 34.39 -15.38
N GLU A 576 -9.45 33.72 -14.26
CA GLU A 576 -8.70 34.24 -13.13
C GLU A 576 -7.30 34.67 -13.57
N ARG A 577 -7.07 35.99 -13.56
CA ARG A 577 -5.76 36.63 -13.75
C ARG A 577 -5.22 37.05 -12.39
N ILE A 578 -4.73 36.08 -11.62
CA ILE A 578 -4.39 36.29 -10.19
C ILE A 578 -2.97 35.86 -9.84
N GLY A 579 -2.36 34.91 -10.56
CA GLY A 579 -0.99 34.48 -10.36
C GLY A 579 0.10 35.53 -10.62
N LEU A 580 1.37 35.14 -10.46
CA LEU A 580 2.51 36.02 -10.76
C LEU A 580 2.78 36.19 -12.27
N GLY A 581 2.09 35.41 -13.10
CA GLY A 581 2.19 35.38 -14.55
C GLY A 581 1.32 34.25 -15.10
N PHE A 582 1.25 34.10 -16.43
CA PHE A 582 0.57 32.96 -17.07
C PHE A 582 1.44 31.70 -17.06
N THR A 583 2.73 31.92 -17.27
CA THR A 583 3.78 30.91 -17.21
C THR A 583 5.03 31.58 -16.63
N PRO A 584 6.07 30.82 -16.26
CA PRO A 584 7.34 31.41 -15.88
C PRO A 584 7.88 32.41 -16.93
N ASP A 585 7.64 32.13 -18.22
CA ASP A 585 8.12 32.92 -19.36
C ASP A 585 7.20 34.13 -19.71
N GLU A 586 6.06 34.26 -19.03
CA GLU A 586 5.04 35.31 -19.24
C GLU A 586 4.65 35.94 -17.90
N PRO A 587 5.55 36.74 -17.28
CA PRO A 587 5.31 37.37 -15.98
C PRO A 587 4.31 38.52 -16.04
N ARG A 588 3.80 38.87 -14.85
CA ARG A 588 3.07 40.12 -14.57
C ARG A 588 3.81 40.99 -13.56
N ASP A 589 3.45 42.26 -13.50
CA ASP A 589 4.10 43.27 -12.64
C ASP A 589 4.18 42.91 -11.15
N VAL A 590 3.26 42.07 -10.64
CA VAL A 590 3.24 41.66 -9.23
C VAL A 590 4.47 40.83 -8.82
N ILE A 591 5.14 40.13 -9.74
CA ILE A 591 6.31 39.29 -9.40
C ILE A 591 7.48 40.10 -8.85
N GLY A 592 7.63 41.35 -9.31
CA GLY A 592 8.71 42.25 -8.93
C GLY A 592 8.75 42.56 -7.43
N PRO A 593 7.71 43.21 -6.88
CA PRO A 593 7.67 43.54 -5.45
C PRO A 593 7.51 42.30 -4.55
N VAL A 594 6.96 41.19 -5.05
CA VAL A 594 7.01 39.90 -4.35
C VAL A 594 8.46 39.44 -4.25
N THR A 595 9.22 39.49 -5.34
CA THR A 595 10.64 39.14 -5.35
C THR A 595 11.44 40.04 -4.40
N GLU A 596 11.25 41.35 -4.45
CA GLU A 596 11.94 42.32 -3.57
C GLU A 596 11.67 42.05 -2.08
N ARG A 597 10.44 41.66 -1.71
CA ARG A 597 10.09 41.34 -0.31
C ARG A 597 10.65 40.00 0.18
N ARG A 598 10.90 39.05 -0.73
CA ARG A 598 11.21 37.65 -0.37
C ARG A 598 12.65 37.23 -0.64
N SER A 599 13.32 37.90 -1.58
CA SER A 599 14.70 37.68 -1.96
C SER A 599 15.66 38.01 -0.81
N ARG A 600 16.81 37.32 -0.76
CA ARG A 600 17.96 37.72 0.09
C ARG A 600 18.74 38.87 -0.51
N LEU A 601 18.60 39.10 -1.82
CA LEU A 601 19.18 40.22 -2.52
C LEU A 601 18.19 41.40 -2.49
N ALA A 602 18.64 42.53 -1.94
CA ALA A 602 17.88 43.77 -1.96
C ALA A 602 18.13 44.56 -3.25
N GLY A 603 17.12 45.29 -3.70
CA GLY A 603 17.17 46.11 -4.91
C GLY A 603 17.30 45.30 -6.19
N GLY A 604 16.76 44.08 -6.21
CA GLY A 604 16.75 43.19 -7.38
C GLY A 604 15.62 43.48 -8.36
N ASP A 605 14.62 44.26 -7.94
CA ASP A 605 13.47 44.69 -8.74
C ASP A 605 13.68 46.07 -9.39
N PHE A 606 14.76 46.78 -9.05
CA PHE A 606 15.17 48.06 -9.66
C PHE A 606 14.15 49.22 -9.66
N GLU A 607 12.98 49.06 -9.05
CA GLU A 607 11.92 50.06 -8.99
C GLU A 607 12.30 51.33 -8.20
N VAL A 608 13.33 51.26 -7.35
CA VAL A 608 13.77 52.41 -6.51
C VAL A 608 15.16 52.91 -6.88
N SER A 609 16.09 52.02 -7.22
CA SER A 609 17.50 52.34 -7.51
C SER A 609 18.16 51.24 -8.32
N THR A 610 19.44 51.35 -8.65
CA THR A 610 20.22 50.27 -9.27
C THR A 610 20.52 49.09 -8.32
N GLY A 611 20.06 49.15 -7.06
CA GLY A 611 20.31 48.09 -6.07
C GLY A 611 21.78 47.91 -5.69
N GLY A 612 22.65 48.88 -6.03
CA GLY A 612 24.10 48.76 -5.83
C GLY A 612 24.79 47.81 -6.80
N TRP A 613 24.11 47.35 -7.84
CA TRP A 613 24.72 46.56 -8.91
C TRP A 613 25.77 47.37 -9.66
N ALA A 614 26.90 46.73 -9.98
CA ALA A 614 28.04 47.38 -10.59
C ALA A 614 28.50 46.65 -11.85
N GLY A 615 28.78 47.43 -12.90
CA GLY A 615 29.30 46.94 -14.17
C GLY A 615 30.83 46.96 -14.26
N GLY A 616 31.38 46.06 -15.07
CA GLY A 616 32.80 46.01 -15.41
C GLY A 616 33.03 45.36 -16.77
N GLY A 617 34.25 45.46 -17.29
CA GLY A 617 34.60 44.81 -18.54
C GLY A 617 36.09 44.90 -18.87
N THR A 618 36.52 44.08 -19.83
CA THR A 618 37.88 44.15 -20.41
C THR A 618 38.03 45.31 -21.40
N GLY A 619 36.93 45.93 -21.82
CA GLY A 619 36.89 47.17 -22.59
C GLY A 619 36.35 48.34 -21.77
N THR A 620 36.55 49.57 -22.23
CA THR A 620 36.13 50.79 -21.51
C THR A 620 34.81 51.39 -21.99
N ALA A 621 34.17 50.78 -22.99
CA ALA A 621 33.04 51.36 -23.70
C ALA A 621 31.73 50.66 -23.30
N PHE A 622 31.35 50.81 -22.03
CA PHE A 622 30.09 50.32 -21.49
C PHE A 622 29.44 51.33 -20.54
N GLU A 623 28.13 51.19 -20.34
CA GLU A 623 27.34 52.01 -19.43
C GLU A 623 26.33 51.14 -18.69
N VAL A 624 26.17 51.36 -17.38
CA VAL A 624 25.12 50.73 -16.57
C VAL A 624 24.14 51.81 -16.12
N VAL A 625 22.88 51.67 -16.52
CA VAL A 625 21.82 52.62 -16.21
C VAL A 625 20.58 51.90 -15.66
N ARG A 626 19.81 52.62 -14.85
CA ARG A 626 18.45 52.21 -14.49
C ARG A 626 17.52 52.69 -15.61
N GLY A 627 17.15 51.77 -16.50
CA GLY A 627 16.25 52.04 -17.61
C GLY A 627 14.79 52.11 -17.16
N GLY A 628 13.98 52.88 -17.86
CA GLY A 628 12.54 53.01 -17.58
C GLY A 628 11.76 53.64 -18.75
N PRO A 629 10.44 53.84 -18.61
CA PRO A 629 9.55 54.28 -19.68
C PRO A 629 9.92 55.65 -20.30
N ALA A 630 10.59 56.52 -19.54
CA ALA A 630 11.03 57.83 -20.03
C ALA A 630 12.23 57.76 -20.98
N GLU A 631 12.99 56.66 -20.99
CA GLU A 631 14.23 56.54 -21.76
C GLU A 631 14.04 55.95 -23.17
N GLY A 632 12.79 55.70 -23.59
CA GLY A 632 12.47 55.29 -24.97
C GLY A 632 12.93 53.88 -25.36
N PHE A 633 13.31 53.06 -24.37
CA PHE A 633 13.95 51.76 -24.57
C PHE A 633 12.99 50.55 -24.54
N GLY A 634 11.68 50.78 -24.59
CA GLY A 634 10.64 49.77 -24.32
C GLY A 634 10.33 49.62 -22.82
N GLY A 635 9.21 48.94 -22.49
CA GLY A 635 8.82 48.67 -21.10
C GLY A 635 9.81 47.77 -20.37
N ALA A 636 9.85 47.86 -19.04
CA ALA A 636 10.55 46.91 -18.19
C ALA A 636 9.95 45.50 -18.36
N PRO A 637 10.73 44.43 -18.12
CA PRO A 637 10.20 43.07 -18.04
C PRO A 637 9.07 42.91 -17.02
N VAL A 638 9.19 43.58 -15.89
CA VAL A 638 8.24 43.58 -14.79
C VAL A 638 8.13 45.02 -14.31
N ASN A 639 6.92 45.55 -14.18
CA ASN A 639 6.65 46.88 -13.66
C ASN A 639 7.29 48.01 -14.51
N GLN A 640 8.04 48.96 -13.93
CA GLN A 640 8.43 50.21 -14.61
C GLN A 640 9.92 50.34 -14.90
N TYR A 641 10.81 49.76 -14.10
CA TYR A 641 12.24 50.00 -14.20
C TYR A 641 13.04 48.71 -14.20
N TYR A 642 14.20 48.75 -14.86
CA TYR A 642 15.11 47.61 -14.98
C TYR A 642 16.55 48.10 -14.96
N LEU A 643 17.51 47.20 -14.77
CA LEU A 643 18.93 47.53 -14.91
C LEU A 643 19.42 47.17 -16.31
N ARG A 644 20.02 48.12 -17.01
CA ARG A 644 20.60 47.93 -18.34
C ARG A 644 22.12 48.07 -18.32
N LEU A 645 22.82 47.11 -18.91
CA LEU A 645 24.19 47.24 -19.38
C LEU A 645 24.18 47.47 -20.90
N THR A 646 24.69 48.61 -21.35
CA THR A 646 24.93 48.92 -22.77
C THR A 646 26.42 48.78 -23.08
N ILE A 647 26.77 48.07 -24.14
CA ILE A 647 28.14 47.74 -24.55
C ILE A 647 28.34 48.22 -25.98
N THR A 648 29.38 49.03 -26.22
CA THR A 648 29.67 49.57 -27.58
C THR A 648 31.03 49.17 -28.13
N GLY A 649 31.91 48.59 -27.30
CA GLY A 649 33.22 48.09 -27.71
C GLY A 649 33.31 46.57 -27.67
N ALA A 650 34.26 46.00 -28.40
CA ALA A 650 34.60 44.58 -28.29
C ALA A 650 35.18 44.25 -26.91
N GLY A 651 34.87 43.07 -26.37
CA GLY A 651 35.39 42.62 -25.08
C GLY A 651 34.39 41.77 -24.30
N THR A 652 34.79 41.39 -23.09
CA THR A 652 33.92 40.73 -22.11
C THR A 652 33.46 41.75 -21.09
N TYR A 653 32.16 41.79 -20.84
CA TYR A 653 31.52 42.74 -19.93
C TYR A 653 30.58 42.01 -18.98
N TRP A 654 30.40 42.57 -17.79
CA TRP A 654 29.54 42.01 -16.75
C TRP A 654 28.88 43.13 -15.94
N PHE A 655 27.80 42.79 -15.24
CA PHE A 655 27.34 43.52 -14.06
C PHE A 655 26.93 42.54 -12.97
N CYS A 656 27.26 42.89 -11.73
CA CYS A 656 27.17 42.01 -10.58
C CYS A 656 26.40 42.65 -9.45
N SER A 657 25.70 41.81 -8.70
CA SER A 657 25.02 42.21 -7.47
C SER A 657 26.04 42.62 -6.40
N PRO A 658 25.63 43.38 -5.38
CA PRO A 658 26.34 43.37 -4.11
C PRO A 658 26.48 41.94 -3.56
N ALA A 659 27.50 41.71 -2.73
CA ALA A 659 27.61 40.46 -1.99
C ALA A 659 26.46 40.35 -0.97
N PHE A 660 25.85 39.17 -0.88
CA PHE A 660 24.76 38.88 0.06
C PHE A 660 25.04 37.59 0.84
N PRO A 661 24.55 37.47 2.09
CA PRO A 661 24.84 36.33 2.94
C PRO A 661 24.08 35.08 2.49
N VAL A 662 24.78 33.94 2.46
CA VAL A 662 24.24 32.64 2.11
C VAL A 662 24.53 31.62 3.23
N PRO A 663 23.50 30.95 3.80
CA PRO A 663 23.74 29.79 4.65
C PRO A 663 24.19 28.58 3.82
N PRO A 664 24.65 27.48 4.45
CA PRO A 664 24.88 26.23 3.75
C PRO A 664 23.60 25.73 3.06
N GLY A 665 23.72 25.22 1.82
CA GLY A 665 22.59 24.70 1.06
C GLY A 665 22.78 24.83 -0.45
N ARG A 666 21.69 25.02 -1.18
CA ARG A 666 21.69 25.28 -2.62
C ARG A 666 21.12 26.67 -2.88
N LEU A 667 21.86 27.49 -3.64
CA LEU A 667 21.42 28.84 -4.02
C LEU A 667 20.52 28.76 -5.26
N ALA A 668 19.23 29.06 -5.10
CA ALA A 668 18.29 29.28 -6.17
C ALA A 668 18.34 30.74 -6.65
N VAL A 669 18.37 30.95 -7.96
CA VAL A 669 18.33 32.27 -8.61
C VAL A 669 17.20 32.31 -9.63
N THR A 670 16.35 33.33 -9.57
CA THR A 670 15.30 33.63 -10.56
C THR A 670 15.38 35.10 -10.99
N GLY A 671 14.73 35.43 -12.11
CA GLY A 671 14.60 36.80 -12.60
C GLY A 671 14.43 36.84 -14.10
N TYR A 672 14.38 38.04 -14.67
CA TYR A 672 14.10 38.25 -16.07
C TYR A 672 15.28 38.92 -16.75
N VAL A 673 15.62 38.44 -17.95
CA VAL A 673 16.69 38.96 -18.78
C VAL A 673 16.20 39.24 -20.19
N ARG A 674 16.57 40.39 -20.73
CA ARG A 674 16.38 40.73 -22.13
C ARG A 674 17.71 41.18 -22.70
N SER A 675 18.14 40.62 -23.82
CA SER A 675 19.44 40.98 -24.39
C SER A 675 19.44 40.97 -25.92
N SER A 676 20.28 41.82 -26.52
CA SER A 676 20.66 41.73 -27.93
C SER A 676 21.95 40.96 -28.17
N ALA A 677 22.63 40.51 -27.11
CA ALA A 677 23.75 39.59 -27.22
C ALA A 677 23.23 38.22 -27.66
N SER A 678 23.98 37.51 -28.49
CA SER A 678 23.62 36.13 -28.87
C SER A 678 23.64 35.16 -27.69
N ARG A 679 24.38 35.50 -26.63
CA ARG A 679 24.51 34.70 -25.42
C ARG A 679 24.80 35.56 -24.20
N VAL A 680 24.11 35.29 -23.10
CA VAL A 680 24.37 35.86 -21.77
C VAL A 680 24.68 34.71 -20.83
N TYR A 681 25.62 34.91 -19.90
CA TYR A 681 25.95 33.94 -18.87
C TYR A 681 25.51 34.48 -17.51
N LEU A 682 24.79 33.65 -16.75
CA LEU A 682 24.56 33.83 -15.32
C LEU A 682 25.67 33.11 -14.56
N ASP A 683 26.50 33.88 -13.86
CA ASP A 683 27.59 33.38 -13.02
C ASP A 683 27.30 33.62 -11.54
N VAL A 684 27.69 32.68 -10.69
CA VAL A 684 27.67 32.84 -9.24
C VAL A 684 29.09 32.78 -8.70
N ASN A 685 29.50 33.85 -8.02
CA ASN A 685 30.77 33.93 -7.32
C ASN A 685 30.58 33.72 -5.82
N TYR A 686 31.47 32.95 -5.20
CA TYR A 686 31.42 32.66 -3.77
C TYR A 686 32.58 33.32 -3.03
N HIS A 687 32.30 33.76 -1.81
CA HIS A 687 33.30 34.24 -0.88
C HIS A 687 33.24 33.44 0.42
N ASP A 688 34.41 33.24 1.02
CA ASP A 688 34.52 32.74 2.38
C ASP A 688 34.44 33.88 3.41
N ALA A 689 34.40 33.52 4.69
CA ALA A 689 34.37 34.47 5.80
C ALA A 689 35.59 35.40 5.89
N LEU A 690 36.65 35.11 5.11
CA LEU A 690 37.87 35.91 5.02
C LEU A 690 37.85 36.85 3.80
N GLY A 691 36.80 36.82 2.97
CA GLY A 691 36.60 37.65 1.80
C GLY A 691 37.31 37.17 0.53
N TRP A 692 37.87 35.96 0.51
CA TRP A 692 38.58 35.43 -0.65
C TRP A 692 37.62 34.84 -1.69
N ASN A 693 37.81 35.23 -2.96
CA ASN A 693 37.01 34.71 -4.07
C ASN A 693 37.33 33.23 -4.31
N TRP A 694 36.35 32.36 -4.11
CA TRP A 694 36.41 30.98 -4.56
C TRP A 694 36.05 30.93 -6.05
N GLU A 695 37.00 31.33 -6.88
CA GLU A 695 37.21 30.88 -8.27
C GLU A 695 35.98 30.79 -9.21
N THR A 696 35.86 31.78 -10.10
CA THR A 696 34.85 32.01 -11.16
C THR A 696 34.79 30.99 -12.30
N SER A 697 35.50 29.85 -12.22
CA SER A 697 35.80 29.02 -13.41
C SER A 697 35.44 27.53 -13.31
N ARG A 698 34.67 27.11 -12.30
CA ARG A 698 34.21 25.72 -12.22
C ARG A 698 33.07 25.45 -13.22
N PRO A 699 33.13 24.36 -14.02
CA PRO A 699 31.97 23.88 -14.77
C PRO A 699 30.79 23.65 -13.81
N GLY A 700 29.67 24.35 -14.02
CA GLY A 700 28.47 24.24 -13.19
C GLY A 700 28.10 25.49 -12.37
N LEU A 701 28.92 26.53 -12.34
CA LEU A 701 28.60 27.83 -11.73
C LEU A 701 28.27 28.94 -12.75
N SER A 702 28.17 28.56 -14.01
CA SER A 702 27.83 29.42 -15.13
C SER A 702 26.72 28.77 -15.95
N VAL A 703 25.63 29.49 -16.18
CA VAL A 703 24.53 29.07 -17.05
C VAL A 703 24.48 29.97 -18.26
N GLY A 704 24.70 29.38 -19.44
CA GLY A 704 24.56 30.08 -20.71
C GLY A 704 23.09 30.16 -21.14
N LEU A 705 22.62 31.36 -21.40
CA LEU A 705 21.32 31.69 -21.94
C LEU A 705 21.50 32.06 -23.41
N ASP A 706 21.08 31.17 -24.29
CA ASP A 706 21.10 31.41 -25.72
C ASP A 706 19.90 32.29 -26.11
N VAL A 707 20.17 33.42 -26.75
CA VAL A 707 19.13 34.35 -27.22
C VAL A 707 18.84 34.03 -28.70
N PRO A 708 17.64 33.52 -29.05
CA PRO A 708 17.35 33.07 -30.41
C PRO A 708 17.42 34.21 -31.45
N ALA A 709 17.93 33.90 -32.64
CA ALA A 709 17.96 34.85 -33.75
C ALA A 709 16.53 35.21 -34.22
N GLY A 710 16.22 36.51 -34.30
CA GLY A 710 14.91 37.01 -34.74
C GLY A 710 14.00 37.53 -33.62
N TRP A 711 14.45 37.52 -32.38
CA TRP A 711 13.77 38.15 -31.26
C TRP A 711 13.69 39.68 -31.42
N LEU A 712 12.48 40.23 -31.34
CA LEU A 712 12.23 41.67 -31.25
C LEU A 712 12.65 42.24 -29.86
N PRO A 713 12.94 43.54 -29.73
CA PRO A 713 13.30 44.21 -28.46
C PRO A 713 12.25 44.14 -27.31
N HIS A 714 11.13 43.46 -27.51
CA HIS A 714 10.05 43.27 -26.53
C HIS A 714 9.90 41.83 -26.04
N HIS A 715 10.69 40.88 -26.53
CA HIS A 715 10.64 39.50 -26.04
C HIS A 715 11.48 39.36 -24.77
N LEU A 716 10.82 38.93 -23.69
CA LEU A 716 11.41 38.68 -22.39
C LEU A 716 11.86 37.21 -22.33
N GLN A 717 13.11 36.95 -21.97
CA GLN A 717 13.49 35.64 -21.45
C GLN A 717 13.43 35.74 -19.94
N GLN A 718 12.59 34.95 -19.28
CA GLN A 718 12.90 34.64 -17.90
C GLN A 718 14.29 33.96 -17.88
N LEU A 719 15.00 34.00 -16.76
CA LEU A 719 16.03 33.01 -16.45
C LEU A 719 15.31 31.68 -16.27
N THR A 720 14.91 31.08 -17.42
CA THR A 720 13.69 30.26 -17.68
C THR A 720 13.59 28.96 -16.90
N GLY A 721 13.68 29.06 -15.58
CA GLY A 721 13.34 27.96 -14.71
C GLY A 721 13.90 27.94 -13.32
N GLY A 722 14.50 29.04 -12.84
CA GLY A 722 15.24 29.03 -11.60
C GLY A 722 16.49 28.15 -11.70
N HIS A 723 17.65 28.67 -11.30
CA HIS A 723 18.87 27.88 -11.31
C HIS A 723 19.36 27.65 -9.89
N ALA A 724 19.57 26.38 -9.54
CA ALA A 724 20.15 26.01 -8.25
C ALA A 724 21.63 25.64 -8.36
N PHE A 725 22.44 26.35 -7.59
CA PHE A 725 23.89 26.14 -7.50
C PHE A 725 24.25 25.56 -6.13
N PRO A 726 25.01 24.45 -6.05
CA PRO A 726 25.44 23.91 -4.76
C PRO A 726 26.43 24.85 -4.07
N LEU A 727 26.20 25.17 -2.79
CA LEU A 727 27.13 26.00 -2.01
C LEU A 727 28.22 25.12 -1.37
N PRO A 728 29.52 25.38 -1.66
CA PRO A 728 30.62 24.70 -0.98
C PRO A 728 30.63 24.98 0.54
N SER A 729 31.19 24.05 1.31
CA SER A 729 31.40 24.26 2.75
C SER A 729 32.34 25.44 3.01
N GLY A 730 31.97 26.34 3.92
CA GLY A 730 32.77 27.52 4.29
C GLY A 730 32.46 28.78 3.51
N VAL A 731 31.56 28.71 2.51
CA VAL A 731 30.99 29.89 1.86
C VAL A 731 29.93 30.52 2.76
N ASP A 732 30.02 31.82 2.97
CA ASP A 732 29.05 32.61 3.73
C ASP A 732 28.49 33.81 2.96
N GLN A 733 29.07 34.14 1.80
CA GLN A 733 28.56 35.17 0.90
C GLN A 733 28.60 34.73 -0.57
N ALA A 734 27.65 35.23 -1.36
CA ALA A 734 27.58 35.04 -2.80
C ALA A 734 27.37 36.37 -3.54
N ILE A 735 27.81 36.41 -4.79
CA ILE A 735 27.55 37.46 -5.76
C ILE A 735 26.98 36.82 -7.02
N VAL A 736 25.91 37.40 -7.56
CA VAL A 736 25.34 37.00 -8.85
C VAL A 736 25.80 37.99 -9.92
N CYS A 737 26.31 37.48 -11.03
CA CYS A 737 26.79 38.28 -12.15
C CYS A 737 26.15 37.83 -13.45
N PHE A 738 25.83 38.78 -14.32
CA PHE A 738 25.51 38.52 -15.71
C PHE A 738 26.65 39.00 -16.58
N ASN A 739 27.09 38.18 -17.53
CA ASN A 739 28.18 38.54 -18.42
C ASN A 739 27.94 38.12 -19.87
N THR A 740 28.60 38.81 -20.78
CA THR A 740 28.61 38.49 -22.20
C THR A 740 29.93 38.90 -22.83
N THR A 741 30.22 38.32 -24.00
CA THR A 741 31.37 38.70 -24.82
C THR A 741 30.87 39.20 -26.17
N THR A 742 31.34 40.38 -26.57
CA THR A 742 30.92 41.05 -27.81
C THR A 742 32.13 41.27 -28.74
N THR A 743 31.87 41.30 -30.05
CA THR A 743 32.89 41.56 -31.08
C THR A 743 32.94 43.03 -31.52
N GLY A 744 32.11 43.91 -30.93
CA GLY A 744 32.07 45.35 -31.22
C GLY A 744 31.21 45.78 -32.42
N ALA A 745 30.33 44.91 -32.94
CA ALA A 745 29.49 45.16 -34.11
C ALA A 745 28.22 46.02 -33.84
N GLY A 746 28.33 47.05 -32.99
CA GLY A 746 27.21 47.93 -32.58
C GLY A 746 26.82 47.80 -31.10
N PRO A 747 25.90 48.67 -30.60
CA PRO A 747 25.48 48.64 -29.21
C PRO A 747 24.76 47.34 -28.87
N THR A 748 25.36 46.54 -27.99
CA THR A 748 24.75 45.36 -27.38
C THR A 748 24.17 45.76 -26.02
N TYR A 749 22.99 45.27 -25.67
CA TYR A 749 22.38 45.54 -24.36
C TYR A 749 22.04 44.24 -23.63
N ILE A 750 22.10 44.29 -22.31
CA ILE A 750 21.54 43.30 -21.40
C ILE A 750 20.71 44.06 -20.38
N ASP A 751 19.45 43.70 -20.27
CA ASP A 751 18.50 44.19 -19.30
C ASP A 751 18.19 43.09 -18.31
N ILE A 752 18.15 43.41 -17.02
CA ILE A 752 17.73 42.49 -15.98
C ILE A 752 16.68 43.11 -15.09
N ASP A 753 15.82 42.25 -14.54
CA ASP A 753 14.71 42.68 -13.71
C ASP A 753 14.21 41.58 -12.78
N ALA A 754 13.56 41.96 -11.67
CA ALA A 754 13.06 41.10 -10.61
C ALA A 754 14.02 39.94 -10.24
N ILE A 755 15.29 40.25 -9.98
CA ILE A 755 16.29 39.23 -9.61
C ILE A 755 16.08 38.77 -8.16
N GLY A 756 15.63 37.52 -8.02
CA GLY A 756 15.39 36.86 -6.74
C GLY A 756 16.44 35.81 -6.43
N VAL A 757 16.97 35.80 -5.20
CA VAL A 757 17.92 34.77 -4.76
C VAL A 757 17.58 34.26 -3.37
N ASN A 758 17.65 32.94 -3.20
CA ASN A 758 17.42 32.29 -1.91
C ASN A 758 18.20 30.98 -1.79
N VAL A 759 18.33 30.48 -0.55
CA VAL A 759 19.02 29.23 -0.26
C VAL A 759 18.05 28.26 0.38
N TYR A 760 18.05 27.02 -0.12
CA TYR A 760 17.28 25.88 0.39
C TYR A 760 18.17 24.70 0.77
#